data_AF-A0A929GE58-F1
#
_entry.id   AF-A0A929GE58-F1
#
_cell.length_a   1.000
_cell.length_b   1.000
_cell.length_c   1.000
_cell.angle_alpha   90.00
_cell.angle_beta   90.00
_cell.angle_gamma   90.00
#
_symmetry.space_group_name_H-M   'P 1'
#
loop_
_entity.id
_entity.type
_entity.pdbx_description
1 polymer ?
#
loop_
_entity_poly.entity_id
_entity_poly.type
_entity_poly.pdbx_seq_one_letter_code
_entity_poly.pdbx_strand_id
1 'polypeptide(L)'
;MSIDKTPQHIKLDERNHVEKPLLDQLAGLDWVVIDLDNKQRPSDSYRESFTEVVMLPVLRERLKVINPWLENDQIEEVVKQLTASFPSTGLLENNRHLFELLLENTSVSENRRTGEKSPTVRFVDFDQRDNNRFIAVCQFKVRILGTEHHIIPDIVLFLNGLPVVVIECKSPKVKDAIPEAIDQLLRYSEQRGVKGEGSAPLFFYNQFVVATCRQEAKFGTITTHSEKLFFRWADPYPRTVDDLEHGAGGPNDQQRLVAGMLDRDNLLDLIRTFTLFSTNDKGQMIKIVGRYQQFRAVKLAVKRLLTGKSPRERSGIIWHTQGSGKSLTMMFMVREMYRHASLSNWKVIFVTDRTQLEDQLTETSQSIGFTVKVAEFINPRTTPDGKSLKELLRADTSDLIMAMIHKFREADLTETFPQLNDSPNILVMTDEAHRGQYKLLGANLDRGIPNAVKIGYTGTPIDKTERVFGDYIDKYTMRQSIEDGVTLEIVYEGRTHNAEVKDQEAMDIAFEDVFSVYNLQERLAILGYGSRDAYLEAEPTIEAKAKNMVEHYLTHVYPNGYKAQVVATSREAAVRYKKHIDAAIAAAIAKLERANPKKLDIEQLKSMQTDVIISGSHNDLPHLKEFSEKSKHDSSIKSFKLAFGGEDEGVTGDMGILIVRDMLITGFDAPVEQVMYLDKVIFAHNLLQANARVNRVSGDAKDKGFVVDYVGIGHHLKKAIDTYDEREQKEVIDALSFPEEELRELADSHAAVMALLKKHGLTDLNDHDAFFDIFYDEDLRFDYMLAFKKLTKCLNLVFPSRQALEYMGDYQALAEVNVLAGKHFRDQRLSMKGIPPKLRAITDIHLESKGIDIKVAPISILD
;
A
#
# COMPACT_ATOMS: atom_id res chain seq x y z
N MET A 1 14.53 25.52 -41.05
CA MET A 1 13.55 24.61 -40.43
C MET A 1 13.21 23.53 -41.44
N SER A 2 13.79 22.34 -41.25
CA SER A 2 13.38 21.16 -42.01
C SER A 2 11.97 20.78 -41.54
N ILE A 3 10.98 20.83 -42.44
CA ILE A 3 9.65 20.30 -42.16
C ILE A 3 9.83 18.80 -42.03
N ASP A 4 9.78 18.28 -40.80
CA ASP A 4 9.83 16.85 -40.52
C ASP A 4 8.70 16.13 -41.28
N LYS A 5 9.07 15.46 -42.38
CA LYS A 5 8.20 14.75 -43.32
C LYS A 5 7.79 13.37 -42.82
N THR A 6 8.10 13.00 -41.57
CA THR A 6 7.70 11.70 -41.02
C THR A 6 6.16 11.62 -41.02
N PRO A 7 5.56 10.61 -41.68
CA PRO A 7 4.11 10.42 -41.67
C PRO A 7 3.57 10.38 -40.24
N GLN A 8 2.43 11.04 -40.00
CA GLN A 8 1.86 11.23 -38.65
C GLN A 8 1.64 9.90 -37.90
N HIS A 9 1.35 8.82 -38.63
CA HIS A 9 1.18 7.47 -38.08
C HIS A 9 2.48 6.77 -37.63
N ILE A 10 3.65 7.34 -37.94
CA ILE A 10 4.98 6.82 -37.54
C ILE A 10 5.58 7.67 -36.40
N LYS A 11 5.00 8.85 -36.11
CA LYS A 11 5.47 9.72 -35.03
C LYS A 11 4.97 9.20 -33.68
N LEU A 12 5.84 8.54 -32.91
CA LEU A 12 5.66 8.25 -31.47
C LEU A 12 5.44 9.56 -30.71
N ASP A 13 4.21 10.00 -30.62
CA ASP A 13 3.73 11.21 -29.94
C ASP A 13 2.59 10.88 -28.97
N GLU A 14 2.37 11.77 -28.00
CA GLU A 14 1.37 11.60 -26.93
C GLU A 14 -0.03 11.38 -27.50
N ARG A 15 -0.39 12.22 -28.49
CA ARG A 15 -1.67 12.20 -29.17
C ARG A 15 -1.99 10.87 -29.85
N ASN A 16 -1.15 10.41 -30.77
CA ASN A 16 -1.46 9.24 -31.59
C ASN A 16 -1.12 7.92 -30.90
N HIS A 17 -0.24 7.93 -29.90
CA HIS A 17 0.23 6.70 -29.26
C HIS A 17 -0.35 6.47 -27.87
N VAL A 18 -0.93 7.48 -27.23
CA VAL A 18 -1.44 7.37 -25.85
C VAL A 18 -2.90 7.81 -25.81
N GLU A 19 -3.18 9.08 -26.09
CA GLU A 19 -4.53 9.65 -26.02
C GLU A 19 -5.50 8.94 -26.95
N LYS A 20 -5.21 8.91 -28.26
CA LYS A 20 -6.12 8.33 -29.26
C LYS A 20 -6.38 6.84 -29.01
N PRO A 21 -5.36 5.98 -28.75
CA PRO A 21 -5.62 4.59 -28.35
C PRO A 21 -6.41 4.44 -27.05
N LEU A 22 -6.33 5.41 -26.13
CA LEU A 22 -7.16 5.44 -24.92
C LEU A 22 -8.63 5.78 -25.28
N LEU A 23 -8.82 6.83 -26.08
CA LEU A 23 -10.14 7.25 -26.57
C LEU A 23 -10.83 6.18 -27.41
N ASP A 24 -10.10 5.49 -28.30
CA ASP A 24 -10.62 4.41 -29.12
C ASP A 24 -11.12 3.24 -28.25
N GLN A 25 -10.41 2.93 -27.16
CA GLN A 25 -10.87 1.92 -26.20
C GLN A 25 -12.09 2.39 -25.39
N LEU A 26 -12.12 3.66 -24.95
CA LEU A 26 -13.28 4.22 -24.30
C LEU A 26 -14.51 4.20 -25.22
N ALA A 27 -14.34 4.54 -26.51
CA ALA A 27 -15.40 4.41 -27.50
C ALA A 27 -15.88 2.95 -27.64
N GLY A 28 -14.96 1.98 -27.61
CA GLY A 28 -15.29 0.55 -27.57
C GLY A 28 -16.00 0.09 -26.30
N LEU A 29 -15.95 0.87 -25.22
CA LEU A 29 -16.72 0.70 -23.97
C LEU A 29 -18.01 1.54 -23.95
N ASP A 30 -18.43 2.05 -25.12
CA ASP A 30 -19.58 2.92 -25.36
C ASP A 30 -19.53 4.27 -24.64
N TRP A 31 -18.34 4.81 -24.40
CA TRP A 31 -18.21 6.21 -24.01
C TRP A 31 -18.49 7.12 -25.20
N VAL A 32 -19.13 8.26 -24.93
CA VAL A 32 -19.21 9.33 -25.90
C VAL A 32 -17.91 10.11 -25.88
N VAL A 33 -17.12 9.98 -26.94
CA VAL A 33 -15.83 10.67 -27.07
C VAL A 33 -16.03 12.04 -27.72
N ILE A 34 -15.57 13.09 -27.04
CA ILE A 34 -15.42 14.43 -27.57
C ILE A 34 -13.93 14.72 -27.69
N ASP A 35 -13.45 14.74 -28.92
CA ASP A 35 -12.04 14.89 -29.20
C ASP A 35 -11.70 16.33 -29.61
N LEU A 36 -11.18 17.14 -28.67
CA LEU A 36 -10.94 18.57 -28.86
C LEU A 36 -9.47 18.89 -29.12
N ASP A 37 -9.21 20.16 -29.48
CA ASP A 37 -7.88 20.74 -29.65
C ASP A 37 -7.79 22.14 -29.00
N ASN A 38 -6.68 22.83 -29.22
CA ASN A 38 -6.44 24.17 -28.67
C ASN A 38 -7.36 25.28 -29.21
N LYS A 39 -8.14 25.03 -30.28
CA LYS A 39 -9.09 25.96 -30.88
C LYS A 39 -10.53 25.76 -30.36
N GLN A 40 -10.70 24.88 -29.38
CA GLN A 40 -12.00 24.63 -28.76
C GLN A 40 -12.67 25.92 -28.26
N ARG A 41 -14.00 25.90 -28.28
CA ARG A 41 -14.89 26.85 -27.62
C ARG A 41 -15.57 26.14 -26.46
N PRO A 42 -16.04 26.85 -25.42
CA PRO A 42 -16.72 26.21 -24.28
C PRO A 42 -17.87 25.28 -24.71
N SER A 43 -18.66 25.70 -25.70
CA SER A 43 -19.81 24.95 -26.20
C SER A 43 -19.46 23.62 -26.85
N ASP A 44 -18.23 23.44 -27.33
CA ASP A 44 -17.78 22.17 -27.91
C ASP A 44 -17.68 21.06 -26.84
N SER A 45 -17.71 21.45 -25.56
CA SER A 45 -17.75 20.56 -24.38
C SER A 45 -19.02 20.72 -23.54
N TYR A 46 -20.12 21.19 -24.14
CA TYR A 46 -21.40 21.47 -23.46
C TYR A 46 -21.32 22.51 -22.32
N ARG A 47 -20.34 23.43 -22.37
CA ARG A 47 -20.17 24.53 -21.40
C ARG A 47 -20.46 25.89 -22.03
N GLU A 48 -20.77 26.87 -21.20
CA GLU A 48 -20.92 28.28 -21.61
C GLU A 48 -19.63 29.07 -21.42
N SER A 49 -18.80 28.67 -20.44
CA SER A 49 -17.53 29.32 -20.13
C SER A 49 -16.42 28.32 -19.80
N PHE A 50 -15.15 28.68 -20.08
CA PHE A 50 -13.99 27.87 -19.67
C PHE A 50 -13.79 27.83 -18.14
N THR A 51 -14.46 28.68 -17.37
CA THR A 51 -14.47 28.58 -15.90
C THR A 51 -15.34 27.45 -15.38
N GLU A 52 -16.27 26.95 -16.19
CA GLU A 52 -17.14 25.86 -15.79
C GLU A 52 -16.37 24.54 -15.88
N VAL A 53 -16.46 23.74 -14.84
CA VAL A 53 -15.91 22.39 -14.78
C VAL A 53 -17.00 21.32 -14.89
N VAL A 54 -18.27 21.71 -14.79
CA VAL A 54 -19.45 20.85 -14.91
C VAL A 54 -20.18 21.16 -16.22
N MET A 55 -20.64 20.12 -16.91
CA MET A 55 -21.50 20.24 -18.09
C MET A 55 -22.95 20.43 -17.64
N LEU A 56 -23.32 21.65 -17.26
CA LEU A 56 -24.65 21.96 -16.71
C LEU A 56 -25.83 21.48 -17.61
N PRO A 57 -25.80 21.62 -18.95
CA PRO A 57 -26.86 21.08 -19.79
C PRO A 57 -27.04 19.56 -19.66
N VAL A 58 -25.94 18.81 -19.62
CA VAL A 58 -25.94 17.35 -19.45
C VAL A 58 -26.44 16.97 -18.06
N LEU A 59 -25.99 17.66 -17.02
CA LEU A 59 -26.43 17.43 -15.64
C LEU A 59 -27.94 17.62 -15.47
N ARG A 60 -28.48 18.73 -15.98
CA ARG A 60 -29.93 19.01 -15.95
C ARG A 60 -30.73 17.93 -16.68
N GLU A 61 -30.29 17.56 -17.88
CA GLU A 61 -30.91 16.52 -18.69
C GLU A 61 -30.94 15.18 -17.94
N ARG A 62 -29.81 14.78 -17.36
CA ARG A 62 -29.69 13.50 -16.66
C ARG A 62 -30.45 13.47 -15.34
N LEU A 63 -30.44 14.54 -14.57
CA LEU A 63 -31.28 14.67 -13.37
C LEU A 63 -32.76 14.44 -13.68
N LYS A 64 -33.24 14.95 -14.81
CA LYS A 64 -34.63 14.76 -15.28
C LYS A 64 -34.90 13.33 -15.75
N VAL A 65 -33.95 12.67 -16.39
CA VAL A 65 -34.10 11.26 -16.81
C VAL A 65 -34.14 10.34 -15.59
N ILE A 66 -33.21 10.53 -14.65
CA ILE A 66 -33.10 9.71 -13.44
C ILE A 66 -34.28 9.97 -12.48
N ASN A 67 -34.76 11.22 -12.43
CA ASN A 67 -35.88 11.62 -11.58
C ASN A 67 -36.98 12.27 -12.44
N PRO A 68 -37.81 11.50 -13.17
CA PRO A 68 -38.79 12.01 -14.13
C PRO A 68 -39.81 12.99 -13.54
N TRP A 69 -40.00 12.94 -12.23
CA TRP A 69 -40.94 13.76 -11.47
C TRP A 69 -40.44 15.17 -11.16
N LEU A 70 -39.13 15.44 -11.21
CA LEU A 70 -38.56 16.76 -10.89
C LEU A 70 -39.03 17.84 -11.88
N GLU A 71 -39.44 19.00 -11.38
CA GLU A 71 -39.73 20.18 -12.20
C GLU A 71 -38.49 21.08 -12.36
N ASN A 72 -38.51 22.01 -13.34
CA ASN A 72 -37.31 22.78 -13.73
C ASN A 72 -36.72 23.59 -12.56
N ASP A 73 -37.55 24.19 -11.72
CA ASP A 73 -37.10 24.93 -10.54
C ASP A 73 -36.44 24.01 -9.49
N GLN A 74 -36.97 22.80 -9.31
CA GLN A 74 -36.38 21.79 -8.44
C GLN A 74 -35.06 21.24 -9.00
N ILE A 75 -34.92 21.15 -10.32
CA ILE A 75 -33.66 20.80 -10.97
C ILE A 75 -32.61 21.88 -10.70
N GLU A 76 -32.94 23.16 -10.86
CA GLU A 76 -31.99 24.24 -10.58
C GLU A 76 -31.58 24.29 -9.10
N GLU A 77 -32.51 24.03 -8.18
CA GLU A 77 -32.21 23.88 -6.75
C GLU A 77 -31.14 22.81 -6.51
N VAL A 78 -31.34 21.62 -7.09
CA VAL A 78 -30.45 20.47 -6.95
C VAL A 78 -29.11 20.70 -7.65
N VAL A 79 -29.10 21.32 -8.84
CA VAL A 79 -27.87 21.71 -9.55
C VAL A 79 -27.06 22.68 -8.69
N LYS A 80 -27.71 23.67 -8.06
CA LYS A 80 -27.03 24.63 -7.19
C LYS A 80 -26.37 23.96 -5.97
N GLN A 81 -26.99 22.91 -5.41
CA GLN A 81 -26.38 22.13 -4.34
C GLN A 81 -25.05 21.50 -4.77
N LEU A 82 -24.99 20.95 -6.00
CA LEU A 82 -23.76 20.37 -6.53
C LEU A 82 -22.70 21.41 -6.93
N THR A 83 -23.09 22.60 -7.38
CA THR A 83 -22.15 23.52 -8.06
C THR A 83 -21.80 24.77 -7.27
N ALA A 84 -22.52 25.09 -6.19
CA ALA A 84 -22.33 26.34 -5.46
C ALA A 84 -22.41 26.21 -3.92
N SER A 85 -23.04 25.17 -3.38
CA SER A 85 -23.22 25.00 -1.93
C SER A 85 -22.08 24.25 -1.26
N PHE A 86 -20.84 24.67 -1.50
CA PHE A 86 -19.66 24.02 -0.92
C PHE A 86 -19.48 24.39 0.57
N PRO A 87 -19.16 23.43 1.45
CA PRO A 87 -18.98 23.69 2.87
C PRO A 87 -17.69 24.48 3.19
N SER A 88 -16.72 24.48 2.28
CA SER A 88 -15.45 25.19 2.46
C SER A 88 -14.82 25.62 1.13
N THR A 89 -13.62 26.21 1.17
CA THR A 89 -12.78 26.42 -0.01
C THR A 89 -11.73 25.32 -0.20
N GLY A 90 -11.67 24.34 0.70
CA GLY A 90 -10.70 23.23 0.68
C GLY A 90 -11.08 22.16 -0.35
N LEU A 91 -10.06 21.67 -1.07
CA LEU A 91 -10.23 20.63 -2.08
C LEU A 91 -10.79 19.34 -1.46
N LEU A 92 -10.20 18.89 -0.35
CA LEU A 92 -10.49 17.57 0.20
C LEU A 92 -11.88 17.52 0.85
N GLU A 93 -12.25 18.57 1.60
CA GLU A 93 -13.56 18.69 2.25
C GLU A 93 -14.68 18.76 1.21
N ASN A 94 -14.49 19.55 0.14
CA ASN A 94 -15.48 19.65 -0.93
C ASN A 94 -15.58 18.35 -1.74
N ASN A 95 -14.45 17.65 -1.94
CA ASN A 95 -14.46 16.34 -2.58
C ASN A 95 -15.21 15.29 -1.76
N ARG A 96 -14.99 15.25 -0.44
CA ARG A 96 -15.73 14.37 0.47
C ARG A 96 -17.22 14.69 0.44
N HIS A 97 -17.58 15.96 0.57
CA HIS A 97 -18.97 16.41 0.57
C HIS A 97 -19.72 16.00 -0.70
N LEU A 98 -19.11 16.22 -1.87
CA LEU A 98 -19.73 15.84 -3.14
C LEU A 98 -19.76 14.33 -3.34
N PHE A 99 -18.74 13.61 -2.89
CA PHE A 99 -18.76 12.16 -2.89
C PHE A 99 -19.91 11.60 -2.06
N GLU A 100 -20.15 12.14 -0.86
CA GLU A 100 -21.29 11.78 -0.01
C GLU A 100 -22.61 12.10 -0.71
N LEU A 101 -22.76 13.29 -1.32
CA LEU A 101 -23.96 13.64 -2.09
C LEU A 101 -24.23 12.66 -3.24
N LEU A 102 -23.20 12.22 -3.97
CA LEU A 102 -23.34 11.25 -5.07
C LEU A 102 -23.82 9.88 -4.58
N LEU A 103 -23.52 9.50 -3.33
CA LEU A 103 -23.90 8.20 -2.76
C LEU A 103 -25.23 8.25 -2.02
N GLU A 104 -25.42 9.25 -1.17
CA GLU A 104 -26.56 9.39 -0.25
C GLU A 104 -27.73 10.12 -0.90
N ASN A 105 -27.50 10.76 -2.04
CA ASN A 105 -28.47 11.57 -2.76
C ASN A 105 -28.86 12.82 -1.95
N THR A 106 -29.86 13.55 -2.44
CA THR A 106 -30.45 14.68 -1.71
C THR A 106 -31.97 14.55 -1.68
N SER A 107 -32.66 15.55 -1.14
CA SER A 107 -34.13 15.65 -1.23
C SER A 107 -34.54 17.08 -1.59
N VAL A 108 -35.74 17.21 -2.15
CA VAL A 108 -36.43 18.49 -2.36
C VAL A 108 -37.72 18.49 -1.54
N SER A 109 -38.35 19.64 -1.36
CA SER A 109 -39.52 19.78 -0.46
C SER A 109 -40.67 18.81 -0.73
N GLU A 110 -41.02 18.56 -2.00
CA GLU A 110 -42.10 17.65 -2.38
C GLU A 110 -42.00 17.11 -3.81
N ASN A 111 -42.66 15.99 -4.07
CA ASN A 111 -42.99 15.52 -5.40
C ASN A 111 -44.36 16.08 -5.78
N ARG A 112 -44.41 17.11 -6.62
CA ARG A 112 -45.67 17.78 -7.01
C ARG A 112 -46.62 16.89 -7.82
N ARG A 113 -46.15 15.75 -8.33
CA ARG A 113 -46.99 14.78 -9.07
C ARG A 113 -47.68 13.77 -8.15
N THR A 114 -47.00 13.32 -7.10
CA THR A 114 -47.52 12.28 -6.18
C THR A 114 -47.98 12.84 -4.84
N GLY A 115 -47.57 14.06 -4.48
CA GLY A 115 -47.79 14.68 -3.17
C GLY A 115 -46.82 14.22 -2.07
N GLU A 116 -45.86 13.34 -2.40
CA GLU A 116 -44.83 12.86 -1.47
C GLU A 116 -43.99 14.03 -0.92
N LYS A 117 -43.71 14.04 0.38
CA LYS A 117 -42.87 15.05 1.02
C LYS A 117 -41.43 14.55 1.12
N SER A 118 -40.48 15.44 0.88
CA SER A 118 -39.04 15.12 0.92
C SER A 118 -38.63 13.90 0.06
N PRO A 119 -39.10 13.77 -1.19
CA PRO A 119 -38.67 12.66 -2.07
C PRO A 119 -37.16 12.70 -2.30
N THR A 120 -36.55 11.51 -2.39
CA THR A 120 -35.12 11.37 -2.71
C THR A 120 -34.85 11.74 -4.17
N VAL A 121 -33.86 12.60 -4.40
CA VAL A 121 -33.36 13.00 -5.72
C VAL A 121 -32.01 12.38 -5.97
N ARG A 122 -31.94 11.46 -6.94
CA ARG A 122 -30.71 10.73 -7.27
C ARG A 122 -29.86 11.48 -8.30
N PHE A 123 -28.55 11.53 -8.08
CA PHE A 123 -27.60 12.15 -9.02
C PHE A 123 -27.03 11.15 -10.03
N VAL A 124 -26.88 9.90 -9.61
CA VAL A 124 -26.37 8.78 -10.40
C VAL A 124 -27.36 7.62 -10.26
N ASP A 125 -27.69 7.00 -11.40
CA ASP A 125 -28.51 5.80 -11.41
C ASP A 125 -27.61 4.56 -11.38
N PHE A 126 -27.35 4.06 -10.18
CA PHE A 126 -26.53 2.86 -10.00
C PHE A 126 -27.28 1.55 -10.30
N ASP A 127 -28.59 1.59 -10.54
CA ASP A 127 -29.40 0.40 -10.79
C ASP A 127 -29.63 0.20 -12.30
N GLN A 128 -29.72 1.30 -13.06
CA GLN A 128 -29.88 1.32 -14.52
C GLN A 128 -28.79 2.18 -15.17
N ARG A 129 -27.66 1.55 -15.52
CA ARG A 129 -26.48 2.20 -16.11
C ARG A 129 -26.82 3.19 -17.23
N ASP A 130 -27.67 2.80 -18.17
CA ASP A 130 -27.95 3.57 -19.39
C ASP A 130 -28.83 4.82 -19.16
N ASN A 131 -29.37 5.01 -17.95
CA ASN A 131 -29.96 6.29 -17.56
C ASN A 131 -28.89 7.38 -17.38
N ASN A 132 -27.65 6.96 -17.05
CA ASN A 132 -26.51 7.86 -16.94
C ASN A 132 -25.88 8.18 -18.30
N ARG A 133 -25.13 9.28 -18.34
CA ARG A 133 -24.34 9.70 -19.50
C ARG A 133 -22.85 9.66 -19.16
N PHE A 134 -22.10 8.92 -19.97
CA PHE A 134 -20.65 8.76 -19.88
C PHE A 134 -19.97 9.48 -21.05
N ILE A 135 -19.20 10.53 -20.76
CA ILE A 135 -18.55 11.35 -21.79
C ILE A 135 -17.05 11.44 -21.48
N ALA A 136 -16.21 11.13 -22.46
CA ALA A 136 -14.77 11.34 -22.39
C ALA A 136 -14.43 12.59 -23.21
N VAL A 137 -13.82 13.58 -22.60
CA VAL A 137 -13.37 14.79 -23.32
C VAL A 137 -11.85 14.81 -23.35
N CYS A 138 -11.29 14.81 -24.55
CA CYS A 138 -9.87 14.98 -24.75
C CYS A 138 -9.51 16.46 -24.87
N GLN A 139 -8.33 16.84 -24.36
CA GLN A 139 -7.79 18.20 -24.33
C GLN A 139 -8.77 19.17 -23.65
N PHE A 140 -9.17 18.89 -22.40
CA PHE A 140 -10.24 19.63 -21.72
C PHE A 140 -9.76 20.96 -21.16
N LYS A 141 -10.04 22.08 -21.85
CA LYS A 141 -9.53 23.40 -21.41
C LYS A 141 -10.35 23.98 -20.26
N VAL A 142 -9.67 24.37 -19.18
CA VAL A 142 -10.28 25.02 -18.00
C VAL A 142 -9.51 26.28 -17.65
N ARG A 143 -10.21 27.41 -17.48
CA ARG A 143 -9.60 28.68 -17.08
C ARG A 143 -9.33 28.68 -15.58
N ILE A 144 -8.12 29.09 -15.19
CA ILE A 144 -7.73 29.29 -13.80
C ILE A 144 -8.46 30.53 -13.28
N LEU A 145 -9.24 30.38 -12.21
CA LEU A 145 -10.05 31.47 -11.66
C LEU A 145 -9.17 32.67 -11.27
N GLY A 146 -9.60 33.87 -11.67
CA GLY A 146 -8.84 35.10 -11.43
C GLY A 146 -7.69 35.37 -12.41
N THR A 147 -7.50 34.54 -13.44
CA THR A 147 -6.45 34.73 -14.45
C THR A 147 -6.96 34.47 -15.88
N GLU A 148 -6.15 34.82 -16.89
CA GLU A 148 -6.37 34.45 -18.30
C GLU A 148 -5.69 33.12 -18.67
N HIS A 149 -4.99 32.49 -17.72
CA HIS A 149 -4.31 31.23 -17.93
C HIS A 149 -5.28 30.05 -17.86
N HIS A 150 -4.89 28.94 -18.49
CA HIS A 150 -5.70 27.74 -18.58
C HIS A 150 -4.85 26.53 -18.22
N ILE A 151 -5.49 25.55 -17.59
CA ILE A 151 -5.03 24.17 -17.57
C ILE A 151 -5.71 23.41 -18.71
N ILE A 152 -5.06 22.37 -19.20
CA ILE A 152 -5.60 21.50 -20.26
C ILE A 152 -5.24 20.06 -19.88
N PRO A 153 -6.02 19.41 -19.00
CA PRO A 153 -5.91 17.97 -18.81
C PRO A 153 -6.14 17.21 -20.11
N ASP A 154 -5.36 16.15 -20.32
CA ASP A 154 -5.37 15.41 -21.59
C ASP A 154 -6.69 14.70 -21.81
N ILE A 155 -7.23 14.02 -20.79
CA ILE A 155 -8.55 13.40 -20.87
C ILE A 155 -9.29 13.56 -19.53
N VAL A 156 -10.53 14.05 -19.60
CA VAL A 156 -11.44 14.12 -18.44
C VAL A 156 -12.69 13.28 -18.72
N LEU A 157 -13.01 12.38 -17.80
CA LEU A 157 -14.19 11.55 -17.88
C LEU A 157 -15.32 12.13 -17.04
N PHE A 158 -16.48 12.25 -17.65
CA PHE A 158 -17.68 12.81 -17.08
C PHE A 158 -18.75 11.76 -16.88
N LEU A 159 -19.36 11.78 -15.69
CA LEU A 159 -20.57 11.04 -15.35
C LEU A 159 -21.69 12.05 -15.10
N ASN A 160 -22.75 12.01 -15.92
CA ASN A 160 -23.88 12.94 -15.84
C ASN A 160 -23.45 14.43 -15.87
N GLY A 161 -22.35 14.72 -16.59
CA GLY A 161 -21.79 16.07 -16.69
C GLY A 161 -20.86 16.48 -15.55
N LEU A 162 -20.57 15.59 -14.58
CA LEU A 162 -19.63 15.82 -13.48
C LEU A 162 -18.26 15.20 -13.78
N PRO A 163 -17.13 15.91 -13.58
CA PRO A 163 -15.79 15.40 -13.90
C PRO A 163 -15.29 14.41 -12.85
N VAL A 164 -15.44 13.11 -13.10
CA VAL A 164 -15.18 12.04 -12.13
C VAL A 164 -13.79 11.43 -12.23
N VAL A 165 -13.12 11.50 -13.39
CA VAL A 165 -11.74 11.02 -13.57
C VAL A 165 -10.95 12.02 -14.38
N VAL A 166 -9.72 12.32 -13.95
CA VAL A 166 -8.75 13.14 -14.70
C VAL A 166 -7.56 12.26 -15.04
N ILE A 167 -7.20 12.23 -16.32
CA ILE A 167 -6.16 11.37 -16.88
C ILE A 167 -5.12 12.26 -17.55
N GLU A 168 -3.86 12.11 -17.16
CA GLU A 168 -2.73 12.69 -17.89
C GLU A 168 -1.96 11.63 -18.65
N CYS A 169 -1.74 11.94 -19.92
CA CYS A 169 -1.02 11.14 -20.87
C CYS A 169 0.39 11.69 -21.03
N LYS A 170 1.33 10.80 -21.29
CA LYS A 170 2.69 11.17 -21.66
C LYS A 170 3.16 10.35 -22.82
N SER A 171 3.75 11.01 -23.82
CA SER A 171 4.37 10.30 -24.94
C SER A 171 5.25 9.15 -24.43
N PRO A 172 5.25 7.96 -25.06
CA PRO A 172 6.13 6.86 -24.67
C PRO A 172 7.62 7.18 -24.83
N LYS A 173 7.95 8.30 -25.48
CA LYS A 173 9.32 8.85 -25.55
C LYS A 173 9.71 9.65 -24.30
N VAL A 174 8.73 10.16 -23.56
CA VAL A 174 9.01 10.85 -22.30
C VAL A 174 9.50 9.79 -21.33
N LYS A 175 10.71 10.00 -20.85
CA LYS A 175 11.43 8.92 -20.21
C LYS A 175 11.12 8.82 -18.71
N ASP A 176 10.73 9.91 -18.05
CA ASP A 176 10.12 9.96 -16.71
C ASP A 176 8.62 10.32 -16.82
N ALA A 177 7.90 9.60 -17.67
CA ALA A 177 6.52 9.91 -18.01
C ALA A 177 5.57 9.92 -16.79
N ILE A 178 5.56 8.86 -15.99
CA ILE A 178 4.62 8.75 -14.86
C ILE A 178 4.84 9.82 -13.79
N PRO A 179 6.07 10.08 -13.30
CA PRO A 179 6.33 11.20 -12.39
C PRO A 179 5.89 12.56 -12.94
N GLU A 180 6.15 12.84 -14.22
CA GLU A 180 5.75 14.10 -14.84
C GLU A 180 4.23 14.26 -14.92
N ALA A 181 3.52 13.19 -15.29
CA ALA A 181 2.06 13.16 -15.28
C ALA A 181 1.48 13.40 -13.87
N ILE A 182 2.04 12.76 -12.84
CA ILE A 182 1.64 12.97 -11.44
C ILE A 182 1.89 14.42 -11.00
N ASP A 183 3.07 14.96 -11.31
CA ASP A 183 3.38 16.37 -11.03
C ASP A 183 2.33 17.28 -11.68
N GLN A 184 1.99 17.07 -12.95
CA GLN A 184 0.94 17.84 -13.65
C GLN A 184 -0.43 17.75 -12.98
N LEU A 185 -0.86 16.56 -12.58
CA LEU A 185 -2.09 16.36 -11.79
C LEU A 185 -2.06 17.15 -10.47
N LEU A 186 -0.92 17.17 -9.77
CA LEU A 186 -0.74 17.94 -8.55
C LEU A 186 -0.82 19.46 -8.80
N ARG A 187 -0.28 19.98 -9.92
CA ARG A 187 -0.46 21.40 -10.27
C ARG A 187 -1.90 21.72 -10.60
N TYR A 188 -2.53 20.89 -11.43
CA TYR A 188 -3.91 21.12 -11.84
C TYR A 188 -4.87 21.11 -10.65
N SER A 189 -4.53 20.40 -9.58
CA SER A 189 -5.28 20.39 -8.32
C SER A 189 -4.78 21.38 -7.26
N GLU A 190 -3.77 22.21 -7.56
CA GLU A 190 -3.13 23.18 -6.64
C GLU A 190 -2.48 22.56 -5.38
N GLN A 191 -1.85 21.40 -5.53
CA GLN A 191 -1.30 20.61 -4.44
C GLN A 191 0.24 20.63 -4.38
N ARG A 192 0.90 21.57 -5.08
CA ARG A 192 2.37 21.76 -5.00
C ARG A 192 2.80 22.88 -4.06
N GLY A 193 1.88 23.39 -3.23
CA GLY A 193 2.13 24.52 -2.32
C GLY A 193 2.03 25.91 -2.98
N VAL A 194 1.60 25.99 -4.25
CA VAL A 194 1.40 27.25 -4.97
C VAL A 194 -0.09 27.40 -5.32
N LYS A 195 -0.65 28.58 -5.07
CA LYS A 195 -2.03 28.93 -5.48
C LYS A 195 -2.03 29.66 -6.83
N GLY A 196 -3.08 29.47 -7.61
CA GLY A 196 -3.27 30.12 -8.91
C GLY A 196 -2.56 29.43 -10.08
N GLU A 197 -2.10 28.19 -9.91
CA GLU A 197 -1.48 27.39 -10.97
C GLU A 197 -2.42 26.32 -11.56
N GLY A 198 -3.60 26.12 -10.94
CA GLY A 198 -4.53 25.04 -11.27
C GLY A 198 -6.00 25.42 -11.13
N SER A 199 -6.85 24.40 -11.12
CA SER A 199 -8.29 24.52 -10.90
C SER A 199 -8.75 23.45 -9.92
N ALA A 200 -8.59 23.71 -8.61
CA ALA A 200 -9.12 22.85 -7.56
C ALA A 200 -10.62 22.48 -7.75
N PRO A 201 -11.52 23.37 -8.24
CA PRO A 201 -12.91 23.01 -8.51
C PRO A 201 -13.10 21.84 -9.48
N LEU A 202 -12.18 21.62 -10.43
CA LEU A 202 -12.23 20.45 -11.32
C LEU A 202 -12.13 19.15 -10.53
N PHE A 203 -11.38 19.15 -9.44
CA PHE A 203 -11.12 17.99 -8.61
C PHE A 203 -12.12 17.84 -7.45
N PHE A 204 -13.11 18.73 -7.32
CA PHE A 204 -14.17 18.59 -6.31
C PHE A 204 -15.05 17.35 -6.57
N TYR A 205 -15.21 16.91 -7.82
CA TYR A 205 -16.02 15.73 -8.17
C TYR A 205 -15.18 14.49 -8.45
N ASN A 206 -13.85 14.64 -8.44
CA ASN A 206 -12.91 13.61 -8.87
C ASN A 206 -12.95 12.40 -7.93
N GLN A 207 -12.99 11.20 -8.51
CA GLN A 207 -13.03 9.93 -7.79
C GLN A 207 -11.63 9.33 -7.70
N PHE A 208 -10.91 9.33 -8.82
CA PHE A 208 -9.50 8.97 -8.90
C PHE A 208 -8.83 9.68 -10.09
N VAL A 209 -7.50 9.66 -10.10
CA VAL A 209 -6.67 10.22 -11.16
C VAL A 209 -5.84 9.12 -11.81
N VAL A 210 -5.49 9.28 -13.08
CA VAL A 210 -4.70 8.31 -13.85
C VAL A 210 -3.51 9.01 -14.50
N ALA A 211 -2.33 8.39 -14.40
CA ALA A 211 -1.14 8.77 -15.13
C ALA A 211 -0.77 7.62 -16.08
N THR A 212 -0.59 7.89 -17.38
CA THR A 212 -0.33 6.85 -18.38
C THR A 212 0.67 7.27 -19.45
N CYS A 213 1.52 6.34 -19.88
CA CYS A 213 2.37 6.47 -21.07
C CYS A 213 2.19 5.30 -22.03
N ARG A 214 0.97 4.74 -22.07
CA ARG A 214 0.57 3.51 -22.79
C ARG A 214 1.13 2.24 -22.14
N GLN A 215 2.45 2.11 -22.07
CA GLN A 215 3.08 0.90 -21.52
C GLN A 215 2.87 0.77 -20.02
N GLU A 216 3.03 1.88 -19.30
CA GLU A 216 2.68 2.00 -17.89
C GLU A 216 1.42 2.84 -17.75
N ALA A 217 0.52 2.40 -16.87
CA ALA A 217 -0.64 3.17 -16.45
C ALA A 217 -0.88 2.91 -14.97
N LYS A 218 -0.90 3.99 -14.17
CA LYS A 218 -1.11 3.92 -12.74
C LYS A 218 -2.25 4.84 -12.33
N PHE A 219 -2.96 4.47 -11.26
CA PHE A 219 -4.02 5.28 -10.68
C PHE A 219 -3.71 5.65 -9.23
N GLY A 220 -4.25 6.78 -8.80
CA GLY A 220 -4.17 7.29 -7.43
C GLY A 220 -5.41 8.11 -7.11
N THR A 221 -5.42 8.81 -5.98
CA THR A 221 -6.48 9.76 -5.63
C THR A 221 -5.90 11.15 -5.46
N ILE A 222 -6.76 12.15 -5.24
CA ILE A 222 -6.32 13.51 -4.91
C ILE A 222 -5.48 13.59 -3.64
N THR A 223 -5.46 12.54 -2.81
CA THR A 223 -4.62 12.45 -1.60
C THR A 223 -3.32 11.65 -1.80
N THR A 224 -3.02 11.25 -3.05
CA THR A 224 -1.82 10.48 -3.39
C THR A 224 -0.74 11.42 -3.94
N HIS A 225 0.32 11.64 -3.15
CA HIS A 225 1.41 12.56 -3.53
C HIS A 225 2.72 11.85 -3.96
N SER A 226 2.86 10.54 -3.66
CA SER A 226 4.05 9.75 -3.99
C SER A 226 3.74 8.77 -5.11
N GLU A 227 4.63 8.66 -6.09
CA GLU A 227 4.54 7.66 -7.16
C GLU A 227 4.47 6.23 -6.62
N LYS A 228 5.14 5.93 -5.49
CA LYS A 228 5.11 4.60 -4.85
C LYS A 228 3.70 4.20 -4.36
N LEU A 229 2.77 5.14 -4.29
CA LEU A 229 1.36 4.93 -3.89
C LEU A 229 0.39 5.07 -5.07
N PHE A 230 0.89 5.29 -6.28
CA PHE A 230 0.13 5.10 -7.52
C PHE A 230 0.23 3.63 -7.93
N PHE A 231 -0.93 2.98 -8.08
CA PHE A 231 -0.99 1.54 -8.29
C PHE A 231 -1.30 1.18 -9.75
N ARG A 232 -0.76 0.06 -10.18
CA ARG A 232 -1.09 -0.57 -11.46
C ARG A 232 -2.44 -1.29 -11.39
N TRP A 233 -3.17 -1.32 -12.50
CA TRP A 233 -4.37 -2.15 -12.65
C TRP A 233 -4.09 -3.31 -13.62
N ALA A 234 -3.71 -4.48 -13.07
CA ALA A 234 -3.16 -5.58 -13.87
C ALA A 234 -4.21 -6.54 -14.46
N ASP A 235 -5.44 -6.55 -13.94
CA ASP A 235 -6.49 -7.51 -14.34
C ASP A 235 -7.75 -6.78 -14.84
N PRO A 236 -8.21 -7.02 -16.09
CA PRO A 236 -9.33 -6.31 -16.68
C PRO A 236 -10.71 -6.92 -16.33
N TYR A 237 -10.85 -7.63 -15.21
CA TYR A 237 -12.11 -8.25 -14.77
C TYR A 237 -13.33 -7.32 -14.97
N PRO A 238 -14.45 -7.81 -15.55
CA PRO A 238 -14.79 -9.21 -15.82
C PRO A 238 -14.20 -9.79 -17.11
N ARG A 239 -13.47 -9.00 -17.89
CA ARG A 239 -12.72 -9.48 -19.06
C ARG A 239 -11.46 -10.19 -18.60
N THR A 240 -10.93 -11.03 -19.47
CA THR A 240 -9.61 -11.62 -19.33
C THR A 240 -8.58 -10.81 -20.10
N VAL A 241 -7.30 -11.02 -19.79
CA VAL A 241 -6.18 -10.40 -20.52
C VAL A 241 -6.23 -10.74 -22.02
N ASP A 242 -6.69 -11.96 -22.35
CA ASP A 242 -6.78 -12.44 -23.73
C ASP A 242 -7.94 -11.82 -24.52
N ASP A 243 -8.96 -11.28 -23.84
CA ASP A 243 -10.09 -10.59 -24.48
C ASP A 243 -9.71 -9.19 -25.00
N LEU A 244 -8.56 -8.65 -24.57
CA LEU A 244 -8.09 -7.33 -24.99
C LEU A 244 -7.30 -7.46 -26.30
N GLU A 245 -7.43 -6.49 -27.20
CA GLU A 245 -6.66 -6.50 -28.45
C GLU A 245 -5.16 -6.40 -28.17
N HIS A 246 -4.40 -7.43 -28.55
CA HIS A 246 -2.96 -7.47 -28.35
C HIS A 246 -2.27 -8.23 -29.50
N GLY A 247 -0.99 -7.92 -29.71
CA GLY A 247 -0.17 -8.59 -30.73
C GLY A 247 0.42 -9.89 -30.22
N ALA A 248 1.64 -10.21 -30.64
CA ALA A 248 2.38 -11.36 -30.09
C ALA A 248 2.77 -11.19 -28.60
N GLY A 249 2.78 -9.95 -28.09
CA GLY A 249 2.89 -9.67 -26.66
C GLY A 249 1.52 -9.40 -26.05
N GLY A 250 1.38 -9.58 -24.73
CA GLY A 250 0.13 -9.28 -24.02
C GLY A 250 -0.23 -7.80 -24.04
N PRO A 251 -1.47 -7.45 -23.62
CA PRO A 251 -1.91 -6.06 -23.57
C PRO A 251 -1.05 -5.23 -22.62
N ASN A 252 -0.91 -3.94 -22.92
CA ASN A 252 -0.19 -3.00 -22.05
C ASN A 252 -1.04 -2.56 -20.84
N ASP A 253 -0.43 -1.84 -19.91
CA ASP A 253 -1.13 -1.44 -18.67
C ASP A 253 -2.24 -0.43 -18.93
N GLN A 254 -2.11 0.47 -19.91
CA GLN A 254 -3.20 1.35 -20.30
C GLN A 254 -4.43 0.55 -20.76
N GLN A 255 -4.23 -0.50 -21.57
CA GLN A 255 -5.33 -1.34 -22.03
C GLN A 255 -6.04 -2.04 -20.88
N ARG A 256 -5.27 -2.62 -19.95
CA ARG A 256 -5.81 -3.30 -18.77
C ARG A 256 -6.57 -2.33 -17.86
N LEU A 257 -6.01 -1.15 -17.60
CA LEU A 257 -6.63 -0.13 -16.75
C LEU A 257 -7.93 0.40 -17.37
N VAL A 258 -7.93 0.73 -18.66
CA VAL A 258 -9.14 1.23 -19.34
C VAL A 258 -10.24 0.18 -19.31
N ALA A 259 -9.94 -1.07 -19.67
CA ALA A 259 -10.92 -2.16 -19.69
C ALA A 259 -11.42 -2.56 -18.29
N GLY A 260 -10.57 -2.43 -17.26
CA GLY A 260 -10.88 -2.85 -15.90
C GLY A 260 -11.48 -1.76 -15.01
N MET A 261 -11.06 -0.51 -15.12
CA MET A 261 -11.56 0.60 -14.28
C MET A 261 -12.56 1.50 -15.00
N LEU A 262 -12.41 1.69 -16.31
CA LEU A 262 -13.16 2.70 -17.07
C LEU A 262 -14.31 2.09 -17.88
N ASP A 263 -14.54 0.77 -17.76
CA ASP A 263 -15.81 0.17 -18.15
C ASP A 263 -16.95 0.83 -17.37
N ARG A 264 -18.08 1.11 -18.05
CA ARG A 264 -19.17 1.91 -17.49
C ARG A 264 -19.76 1.29 -16.23
N ASP A 265 -19.87 -0.04 -16.16
CA ASP A 265 -20.38 -0.74 -14.98
C ASP A 265 -19.32 -0.76 -13.85
N ASN A 266 -18.06 -1.07 -14.20
CA ASN A 266 -16.97 -1.07 -13.22
C ASN A 266 -16.73 0.33 -12.61
N LEU A 267 -16.84 1.40 -13.40
CA LEU A 267 -16.71 2.77 -12.89
C LEU A 267 -17.82 3.09 -11.87
N LEU A 268 -19.06 2.71 -12.16
CA LEU A 268 -20.17 2.89 -11.22
C LEU A 268 -19.94 2.12 -9.92
N ASP A 269 -19.48 0.87 -10.02
CA ASP A 269 -19.12 0.07 -8.85
C ASP A 269 -17.95 0.69 -8.07
N LEU A 270 -16.91 1.17 -8.76
CA LEU A 270 -15.76 1.82 -8.14
C LEU A 270 -16.20 3.03 -7.32
N ILE A 271 -17.09 3.86 -7.86
CA ILE A 271 -17.65 5.01 -7.15
C ILE A 271 -18.54 4.56 -5.98
N ARG A 272 -19.48 3.64 -6.22
CA ARG A 272 -20.52 3.24 -5.26
C ARG A 272 -19.98 2.44 -4.09
N THR A 273 -19.10 1.49 -4.37
CA THR A 273 -18.68 0.43 -3.44
C THR A 273 -17.21 0.54 -3.09
N PHE A 274 -16.33 0.78 -4.06
CA PHE A 274 -14.88 0.66 -3.87
C PHE A 274 -14.13 1.96 -3.60
N THR A 275 -14.85 3.07 -3.36
CA THR A 275 -14.27 4.36 -2.97
C THR A 275 -14.73 4.74 -1.57
N LEU A 276 -13.83 5.29 -0.75
CA LEU A 276 -14.15 5.82 0.58
C LEU A 276 -13.16 6.87 1.06
N PHE A 277 -13.57 7.57 2.10
CA PHE A 277 -12.71 8.38 2.94
C PHE A 277 -12.40 7.63 4.24
N SER A 278 -11.16 7.75 4.71
CA SER A 278 -10.72 7.23 5.99
C SER A 278 -9.78 8.24 6.63
N THR A 279 -9.60 8.17 7.94
CA THR A 279 -8.53 8.86 8.64
C THR A 279 -7.33 7.92 8.73
N ASN A 280 -6.12 8.40 8.44
CA ASN A 280 -4.89 7.63 8.60
C ASN A 280 -4.36 7.70 10.05
N ASP A 281 -3.29 6.95 10.35
CA ASP A 281 -2.66 6.93 11.68
C ASP A 281 -2.14 8.31 12.15
N LYS A 282 -2.04 9.31 11.26
CA LYS A 282 -1.63 10.71 11.57
C LYS A 282 -2.83 11.66 11.74
N GLY A 283 -4.05 11.15 11.79
CA GLY A 283 -5.25 11.97 11.87
C GLY A 283 -5.62 12.68 10.57
N GLN A 284 -4.94 12.39 9.46
CA GLN A 284 -5.20 13.04 8.18
C GLN A 284 -6.28 12.29 7.41
N MET A 285 -7.20 13.04 6.80
CA MET A 285 -8.20 12.49 5.89
C MET A 285 -7.52 12.02 4.61
N ILE A 286 -7.79 10.78 4.21
CA ILE A 286 -7.30 10.17 2.98
C ILE A 286 -8.46 9.62 2.15
N LYS A 287 -8.35 9.72 0.83
CA LYS A 287 -9.29 9.11 -0.11
C LYS A 287 -8.69 7.83 -0.67
N ILE A 288 -9.44 6.73 -0.56
CA ILE A 288 -9.01 5.39 -0.98
C ILE A 288 -9.92 4.91 -2.11
N VAL A 289 -9.32 4.36 -3.15
CA VAL A 289 -10.00 3.58 -4.21
C VAL A 289 -9.45 2.16 -4.21
N GLY A 290 -10.34 1.18 -4.31
CA GLY A 290 -9.99 -0.24 -4.30
C GLY A 290 -9.10 -0.63 -5.47
N ARG A 291 -8.21 -1.59 -5.23
CA ARG A 291 -7.32 -2.18 -6.26
C ARG A 291 -7.97 -3.36 -6.96
N TYR A 292 -7.43 -3.76 -8.11
CA TYR A 292 -8.03 -4.78 -8.97
C TYR A 292 -8.30 -6.10 -8.25
N GLN A 293 -7.41 -6.57 -7.38
CA GLN A 293 -7.59 -7.81 -6.63
C GLN A 293 -8.73 -7.69 -5.62
N GLN A 294 -8.92 -6.50 -5.03
CA GLN A 294 -9.99 -6.24 -4.07
C GLN A 294 -11.33 -6.18 -4.79
N PHE A 295 -11.36 -5.50 -5.95
CA PHE A 295 -12.51 -5.45 -6.85
C PHE A 295 -12.91 -6.86 -7.31
N ARG A 296 -11.98 -7.59 -7.97
CA ARG A 296 -12.19 -8.93 -8.51
C ARG A 296 -12.63 -9.91 -7.42
N ALA A 297 -11.96 -9.94 -6.26
CA ALA A 297 -12.32 -10.84 -5.17
C ALA A 297 -13.76 -10.63 -4.67
N VAL A 298 -14.19 -9.37 -4.51
CA VAL A 298 -15.55 -9.04 -4.08
C VAL A 298 -16.57 -9.42 -5.15
N LYS A 299 -16.35 -9.07 -6.42
CA LYS A 299 -17.28 -9.42 -7.51
C LYS A 299 -17.41 -10.95 -7.68
N LEU A 300 -16.29 -11.69 -7.57
CA LEU A 300 -16.29 -13.15 -7.60
C LEU A 300 -17.01 -13.75 -6.39
N ALA A 301 -16.77 -13.23 -5.18
CA ALA A 301 -17.43 -13.70 -3.97
C ALA A 301 -18.95 -13.49 -4.04
N VAL A 302 -19.40 -12.30 -4.45
CA VAL A 302 -20.84 -12.00 -4.63
C VAL A 302 -21.47 -12.89 -5.70
N LYS A 303 -20.82 -13.07 -6.84
CA LYS A 303 -21.27 -14.02 -7.88
C LYS A 303 -21.42 -15.44 -7.30
N ARG A 304 -20.47 -15.88 -6.49
CA ARG A 304 -20.48 -17.20 -5.83
C ARG A 304 -21.61 -17.32 -4.81
N LEU A 305 -21.88 -16.29 -4.01
CA LEU A 305 -23.02 -16.24 -3.08
C LEU A 305 -24.37 -16.37 -3.80
N LEU A 306 -24.51 -15.70 -4.94
CA LEU A 306 -25.75 -15.69 -5.72
C LEU A 306 -25.99 -16.98 -6.50
N THR A 307 -24.91 -17.60 -7.03
CA THR A 307 -25.02 -18.75 -7.95
C THR A 307 -24.84 -20.11 -7.29
N GLY A 308 -24.14 -20.19 -6.14
CA GLY A 308 -23.90 -21.43 -5.44
C GLY A 308 -25.19 -22.07 -4.91
N LYS A 309 -25.29 -23.40 -5.01
CA LYS A 309 -26.51 -24.17 -4.65
C LYS A 309 -26.48 -24.75 -3.25
N SER A 310 -25.30 -24.81 -2.63
CA SER A 310 -25.11 -25.29 -1.26
C SER A 310 -24.27 -24.30 -0.46
N PRO A 311 -24.34 -24.31 0.89
CA PRO A 311 -23.48 -23.48 1.74
C PRO A 311 -22.00 -23.66 1.41
N ARG A 312 -21.58 -24.89 1.09
CA ARG A 312 -20.19 -25.21 0.71
C ARG A 312 -19.79 -24.61 -0.64
N GLU A 313 -20.67 -24.67 -1.65
CA GLU A 313 -20.40 -24.04 -2.95
C GLU A 313 -20.34 -22.51 -2.86
N ARG A 314 -21.11 -21.91 -1.96
CA ARG A 314 -21.09 -20.46 -1.68
C ARG A 314 -19.87 -20.03 -0.86
N SER A 315 -19.29 -20.96 -0.10
CA SER A 315 -18.11 -20.73 0.74
C SER A 315 -16.82 -20.75 -0.08
N GLY A 316 -15.76 -20.17 0.46
CA GLY A 316 -14.42 -20.29 -0.14
C GLY A 316 -13.36 -19.43 0.54
N ILE A 317 -12.17 -19.39 -0.06
CA ILE A 317 -10.99 -18.69 0.47
C ILE A 317 -10.62 -17.51 -0.42
N ILE A 318 -10.41 -16.34 0.19
CA ILE A 318 -9.73 -15.21 -0.46
C ILE A 318 -8.30 -15.19 0.08
N TRP A 319 -7.36 -15.64 -0.74
CA TRP A 319 -5.94 -15.61 -0.40
C TRP A 319 -5.32 -14.34 -0.95
N HIS A 320 -5.15 -13.37 -0.08
CA HIS A 320 -4.54 -12.09 -0.39
C HIS A 320 -3.35 -11.90 0.53
N THR A 321 -2.16 -11.69 -0.04
CA THR A 321 -0.91 -11.58 0.72
C THR A 321 -0.99 -10.58 1.86
N GLN A 322 -0.14 -10.73 2.87
CA GLN A 322 -0.17 -9.82 3.98
C GLN A 322 0.27 -8.42 3.56
N GLY A 323 -0.55 -7.45 3.97
CA GLY A 323 -0.35 -6.06 3.60
C GLY A 323 -1.03 -5.60 2.31
N SER A 324 -1.63 -6.51 1.54
CA SER A 324 -2.40 -6.16 0.34
C SER A 324 -3.77 -5.51 0.61
N GLY A 325 -4.07 -5.10 1.85
CA GLY A 325 -5.32 -4.43 2.18
C GLY A 325 -6.54 -5.35 2.31
N LYS A 326 -6.37 -6.56 2.86
CA LYS A 326 -7.47 -7.51 3.13
C LYS A 326 -8.67 -6.91 3.87
N SER A 327 -8.41 -6.08 4.87
CA SER A 327 -9.47 -5.41 5.65
C SER A 327 -10.34 -4.51 4.77
N LEU A 328 -9.75 -3.83 3.78
CA LEU A 328 -10.52 -3.08 2.78
C LEU A 328 -11.34 -4.02 1.89
N THR A 329 -10.79 -5.16 1.44
CA THR A 329 -11.54 -6.17 0.68
C THR A 329 -12.77 -6.66 1.45
N MET A 330 -12.63 -6.93 2.75
CA MET A 330 -13.74 -7.33 3.62
C MET A 330 -14.82 -6.24 3.72
N MET A 331 -14.40 -5.00 3.91
CA MET A 331 -15.33 -3.88 4.01
C MET A 331 -16.03 -3.64 2.66
N PHE A 332 -15.34 -3.75 1.52
CA PHE A 332 -15.97 -3.68 0.20
C PHE A 332 -16.97 -4.81 -0.03
N MET A 333 -16.69 -6.02 0.47
CA MET A 333 -17.65 -7.14 0.43
C MET A 333 -18.94 -6.80 1.18
N VAL A 334 -18.83 -6.23 2.38
CA VAL A 334 -19.99 -5.79 3.17
C VAL A 334 -20.80 -4.73 2.43
N ARG A 335 -20.11 -3.70 1.91
CA ARG A 335 -20.75 -2.62 1.16
C ARG A 335 -21.51 -3.14 -0.06
N GLU A 336 -20.89 -4.05 -0.81
CA GLU A 336 -21.52 -4.67 -1.99
C GLU A 336 -22.74 -5.50 -1.60
N MET A 337 -22.63 -6.35 -0.56
CA MET A 337 -23.74 -7.19 -0.11
C MET A 337 -24.96 -6.38 0.32
N TYR A 338 -24.78 -5.38 1.19
CA TYR A 338 -25.91 -4.59 1.70
C TYR A 338 -26.52 -3.67 0.64
N ARG A 339 -25.79 -3.35 -0.43
CA ARG A 339 -26.32 -2.61 -1.59
C ARG A 339 -26.99 -3.53 -2.62
N HIS A 340 -26.73 -4.83 -2.59
CA HIS A 340 -27.29 -5.79 -3.53
C HIS A 340 -28.68 -6.27 -3.08
N ALA A 341 -29.71 -6.07 -3.90
CA ALA A 341 -31.11 -6.34 -3.53
C ALA A 341 -31.38 -7.77 -3.02
N SER A 342 -30.68 -8.78 -3.56
CA SER A 342 -30.83 -10.18 -3.13
C SER A 342 -29.96 -10.58 -1.93
N LEU A 343 -29.02 -9.73 -1.52
CA LEU A 343 -28.08 -10.01 -0.43
C LEU A 343 -28.25 -9.07 0.77
N SER A 344 -28.98 -7.98 0.64
CA SER A 344 -29.15 -6.96 1.69
C SER A 344 -29.85 -7.48 2.95
N ASN A 345 -30.61 -8.57 2.83
CA ASN A 345 -31.26 -9.25 3.95
C ASN A 345 -30.38 -10.33 4.61
N TRP A 346 -29.13 -10.50 4.17
CA TRP A 346 -28.22 -11.45 4.78
C TRP A 346 -27.64 -10.88 6.07
N LYS A 347 -27.54 -11.74 7.08
CA LYS A 347 -26.77 -11.44 8.29
C LYS A 347 -25.30 -11.69 8.01
N VAL A 348 -24.44 -10.76 8.41
CA VAL A 348 -22.98 -10.90 8.28
C VAL A 348 -22.36 -11.04 9.66
N ILE A 349 -21.53 -12.05 9.86
CA ILE A 349 -20.79 -12.28 11.11
C ILE A 349 -19.30 -12.15 10.80
N PHE A 350 -18.69 -11.09 11.32
CA PHE A 350 -17.25 -10.90 11.29
C PHE A 350 -16.59 -11.53 12.50
N VAL A 351 -15.66 -12.43 12.24
CA VAL A 351 -14.78 -13.01 13.25
C VAL A 351 -13.39 -12.44 13.03
N THR A 352 -12.96 -11.52 13.91
CA THR A 352 -11.71 -10.79 13.75
C THR A 352 -11.10 -10.42 15.10
N ASP A 353 -9.81 -10.11 15.10
CA ASP A 353 -9.09 -9.52 16.23
C ASP A 353 -8.87 -8.00 16.05
N ARG A 354 -9.23 -7.41 14.90
CA ARG A 354 -8.87 -6.03 14.55
C ARG A 354 -9.90 -5.00 15.00
N THR A 355 -9.56 -4.17 15.98
CA THR A 355 -10.42 -3.07 16.46
C THR A 355 -10.63 -1.97 15.43
N GLN A 356 -9.62 -1.62 14.62
CA GLN A 356 -9.76 -0.59 13.57
C GLN A 356 -10.85 -0.91 12.53
N LEU A 357 -11.14 -2.20 12.30
CA LEU A 357 -12.20 -2.61 11.39
C LEU A 357 -13.59 -2.26 11.95
N GLU A 358 -13.74 -2.18 13.28
CA GLU A 358 -14.98 -1.81 13.97
C GLU A 358 -15.36 -0.37 13.68
N ASP A 359 -14.42 0.56 13.84
CA ASP A 359 -14.65 1.98 13.60
C ASP A 359 -15.04 2.24 12.14
N GLN A 360 -14.31 1.64 11.21
CA GLN A 360 -14.55 1.78 9.76
C GLN A 360 -15.91 1.21 9.33
N LEU A 361 -16.29 0.03 9.83
CA LEU A 361 -17.59 -0.56 9.53
C LEU A 361 -18.73 0.24 10.16
N THR A 362 -18.52 0.82 11.35
CA THR A 362 -19.51 1.66 12.02
C THR A 362 -19.76 2.94 11.23
N GLU A 363 -18.73 3.64 10.78
CA GLU A 363 -18.87 4.82 9.90
C GLU A 363 -19.59 4.44 8.59
N THR A 364 -19.16 3.35 7.95
CA THR A 364 -19.78 2.83 6.72
C THR A 364 -21.27 2.50 6.92
N SER A 365 -21.64 1.95 8.08
CA SER A 365 -22.99 1.51 8.38
C SER A 365 -24.02 2.62 8.35
N GLN A 366 -23.62 3.84 8.74
CA GLN A 366 -24.50 5.01 8.75
C GLN A 366 -24.95 5.38 7.32
N SER A 367 -24.05 5.28 6.34
CA SER A 367 -24.34 5.63 4.95
C SER A 367 -25.11 4.55 4.17
N ILE A 368 -25.00 3.27 4.56
CA ILE A 368 -25.59 2.14 3.82
C ILE A 368 -26.88 1.62 4.50
N GLY A 369 -27.10 1.97 5.77
CA GLY A 369 -28.33 1.64 6.48
C GLY A 369 -28.37 0.23 7.07
N PHE A 370 -27.20 -0.33 7.44
CA PHE A 370 -27.12 -1.54 8.26
C PHE A 370 -26.69 -1.19 9.69
N THR A 371 -26.94 -2.09 10.64
CA THR A 371 -26.50 -1.90 12.04
C THR A 371 -25.28 -2.77 12.33
N VAL A 372 -24.24 -2.19 12.92
CA VAL A 372 -23.10 -2.92 13.46
C VAL A 372 -23.37 -3.24 14.93
N LYS A 373 -23.29 -4.52 15.30
CA LYS A 373 -23.44 -5.00 16.68
C LYS A 373 -22.19 -5.72 17.12
N VAL A 374 -21.56 -5.22 18.18
CA VAL A 374 -20.31 -5.77 18.71
C VAL A 374 -20.63 -6.74 19.85
N ALA A 375 -20.18 -7.99 19.71
CA ALA A 375 -20.29 -8.99 20.76
C ALA A 375 -19.18 -8.77 21.80
N GLU A 376 -19.56 -8.54 23.06
CA GLU A 376 -18.61 -8.33 24.16
C GLU A 376 -18.30 -9.63 24.91
N PHE A 377 -19.22 -10.60 24.91
CA PHE A 377 -19.08 -11.88 25.61
C PHE A 377 -19.92 -12.97 24.91
N ILE A 378 -19.63 -14.25 25.18
CA ILE A 378 -20.30 -15.36 24.47
C ILE A 378 -21.69 -15.64 25.03
N ASN A 379 -21.81 -15.82 26.34
CA ASN A 379 -23.01 -16.35 26.98
C ASN A 379 -24.00 -15.26 27.39
N PRO A 380 -25.32 -15.48 27.21
CA PRO A 380 -26.32 -14.51 27.63
C PRO A 380 -26.26 -14.28 29.14
N ARG A 381 -26.49 -13.04 29.57
CA ARG A 381 -26.67 -12.70 30.98
C ARG A 381 -28.09 -13.09 31.41
N THR A 382 -28.33 -13.15 32.72
CA THR A 382 -29.67 -13.39 33.29
C THR A 382 -30.70 -12.38 32.75
N THR A 383 -30.27 -11.14 32.54
CA THR A 383 -31.04 -10.10 31.84
C THR A 383 -30.35 -9.81 30.51
N PRO A 384 -30.96 -10.14 29.37
CA PRO A 384 -30.39 -9.87 28.05
C PRO A 384 -30.14 -8.37 27.83
N ASP A 385 -28.94 -8.04 27.35
CA ASP A 385 -28.53 -6.67 27.01
C ASP A 385 -28.14 -6.51 25.53
N GLY A 386 -28.26 -7.58 24.74
CA GLY A 386 -27.96 -7.56 23.30
C GLY A 386 -26.46 -7.56 22.99
N LYS A 387 -25.60 -7.82 23.98
CA LYS A 387 -24.13 -7.82 23.83
C LYS A 387 -23.53 -9.22 23.82
N SER A 388 -24.34 -10.25 24.04
CA SER A 388 -23.94 -11.66 23.94
C SER A 388 -23.89 -12.12 22.49
N LEU A 389 -22.82 -12.82 22.10
CA LEU A 389 -22.71 -13.47 20.79
C LEU A 389 -23.90 -14.42 20.55
N LYS A 390 -24.25 -15.27 21.53
CA LYS A 390 -25.38 -16.21 21.39
C LYS A 390 -26.72 -15.50 21.21
N GLU A 391 -26.94 -14.33 21.82
CA GLU A 391 -28.15 -13.51 21.61
C GLU A 391 -28.19 -12.91 20.20
N LEU A 392 -27.08 -12.32 19.76
CA LEU A 392 -26.95 -11.70 18.44
C LEU A 392 -27.10 -12.71 17.29
N LEU A 393 -26.56 -13.91 17.46
CA LEU A 393 -26.68 -15.00 16.49
C LEU A 393 -28.11 -15.53 16.38
N ARG A 394 -28.87 -15.58 17.49
CA ARG A 394 -30.28 -16.04 17.48
C ARG A 394 -31.24 -15.10 16.76
N ALA A 395 -30.93 -13.81 16.73
CA ALA A 395 -31.81 -12.85 16.06
C ALA A 395 -31.85 -13.11 14.55
N ASP A 396 -33.00 -12.91 13.89
CA ASP A 396 -33.14 -13.04 12.43
C ASP A 396 -32.89 -11.71 11.68
N THR A 397 -32.36 -10.72 12.38
CA THR A 397 -31.99 -9.43 11.79
C THR A 397 -30.80 -9.56 10.83
N SER A 398 -30.82 -8.79 9.75
CA SER A 398 -29.71 -8.61 8.80
C SER A 398 -28.62 -7.67 9.36
N ASP A 399 -28.33 -7.79 10.65
CA ASP A 399 -27.28 -6.99 11.28
C ASP A 399 -25.89 -7.52 10.88
N LEU A 400 -24.90 -6.61 10.89
CA LEU A 400 -23.50 -7.01 10.91
C LEU A 400 -23.07 -7.24 12.35
N ILE A 401 -22.67 -8.46 12.68
CA ILE A 401 -22.20 -8.85 14.01
C ILE A 401 -20.68 -8.90 13.99
N MET A 402 -20.03 -8.17 14.90
CA MET A 402 -18.60 -8.25 15.13
C MET A 402 -18.29 -9.11 16.35
N ALA A 403 -17.76 -10.30 16.10
CA ALA A 403 -17.25 -11.22 17.11
C ALA A 403 -15.75 -11.01 17.28
N MET A 404 -15.39 -10.15 18.26
CA MET A 404 -14.01 -9.82 18.59
C MET A 404 -13.39 -10.94 19.43
N ILE A 405 -12.56 -11.80 18.85
CA ILE A 405 -12.05 -12.99 19.54
C ILE A 405 -11.31 -12.65 20.83
N HIS A 406 -10.51 -11.59 20.84
CA HIS A 406 -9.80 -11.12 22.03
C HIS A 406 -10.73 -10.76 23.22
N LYS A 407 -12.03 -10.55 23.00
CA LYS A 407 -13.01 -10.29 24.07
C LYS A 407 -13.55 -11.58 24.71
N PHE A 408 -13.32 -12.74 24.09
CA PHE A 408 -13.80 -14.04 24.59
C PHE A 408 -12.73 -14.77 25.39
N ARG A 409 -13.09 -15.37 26.53
CA ARG A 409 -12.16 -16.20 27.30
C ARG A 409 -12.10 -17.59 26.69
N GLU A 410 -10.95 -18.27 26.78
CA GLU A 410 -10.82 -19.64 26.26
C GLU A 410 -11.82 -20.61 26.91
N ALA A 411 -12.11 -20.44 28.21
CA ALA A 411 -13.12 -21.22 28.90
C ALA A 411 -14.51 -21.10 28.25
N ASP A 412 -14.88 -19.90 27.79
CA ASP A 412 -16.18 -19.64 27.17
C ASP A 412 -16.30 -20.34 25.80
N LEU A 413 -15.18 -20.61 25.14
CA LEU A 413 -15.12 -21.31 23.85
C LEU A 413 -15.25 -22.83 23.97
N THR A 414 -15.07 -23.39 25.18
CA THR A 414 -15.19 -24.84 25.42
C THR A 414 -16.65 -25.29 25.52
N GLU A 415 -17.56 -24.37 25.84
CA GLU A 415 -18.98 -24.67 25.89
C GLU A 415 -19.54 -24.90 24.48
N THR A 416 -20.21 -26.02 24.27
CA THR A 416 -20.80 -26.35 22.98
C THR A 416 -22.04 -25.51 22.71
N PHE A 417 -22.10 -24.83 21.56
CA PHE A 417 -23.27 -24.01 21.22
C PHE A 417 -24.49 -24.91 20.91
N PRO A 418 -25.71 -24.55 21.38
CA PRO A 418 -26.93 -25.14 20.83
C PRO A 418 -27.14 -24.62 19.40
N GLN A 419 -28.07 -25.20 18.64
CA GLN A 419 -28.53 -24.56 17.40
C GLN A 419 -29.15 -23.19 17.76
N LEU A 420 -28.64 -22.12 17.16
CA LEU A 420 -29.03 -20.73 17.43
C LEU A 420 -29.86 -20.15 16.29
N ASN A 421 -29.46 -20.39 15.05
CA ASN A 421 -30.14 -19.89 13.85
C ASN A 421 -29.84 -20.79 12.65
N ASP A 422 -30.84 -21.34 11.98
CA ASP A 422 -30.68 -22.24 10.83
C ASP A 422 -30.88 -21.56 9.47
N SER A 423 -30.97 -20.22 9.44
CA SER A 423 -31.10 -19.45 8.21
C SER A 423 -29.92 -19.70 7.24
N PRO A 424 -30.20 -19.92 5.95
CA PRO A 424 -29.16 -20.04 4.92
C PRO A 424 -28.59 -18.68 4.48
N ASN A 425 -29.16 -17.57 4.97
CA ASN A 425 -28.77 -16.19 4.61
C ASN A 425 -27.85 -15.59 5.69
N ILE A 426 -26.87 -16.37 6.11
CA ILE A 426 -25.84 -15.96 7.07
C ILE A 426 -24.48 -16.13 6.41
N LEU A 427 -23.68 -15.07 6.38
CA LEU A 427 -22.29 -15.11 5.94
C LEU A 427 -21.36 -14.92 7.14
N VAL A 428 -20.48 -15.89 7.38
CA VAL A 428 -19.37 -15.78 8.33
C VAL A 428 -18.11 -15.40 7.58
N MET A 429 -17.53 -14.24 7.92
CA MET A 429 -16.28 -13.75 7.37
C MET A 429 -15.20 -13.86 8.44
N THR A 430 -14.11 -14.56 8.15
CA THR A 430 -13.03 -14.82 9.11
C THR A 430 -11.72 -14.21 8.65
N ASP A 431 -11.12 -13.34 9.46
CA ASP A 431 -9.76 -12.84 9.23
C ASP A 431 -8.73 -13.82 9.79
N GLU A 432 -7.62 -14.01 9.08
CA GLU A 432 -6.53 -14.94 9.44
C GLU A 432 -7.05 -16.34 9.83
N ALA A 433 -7.85 -16.93 8.93
CA ALA A 433 -8.68 -18.11 9.12
C ALA A 433 -7.97 -19.42 9.55
N HIS A 434 -6.64 -19.41 9.72
CA HIS A 434 -5.82 -20.54 10.16
C HIS A 434 -5.40 -20.51 11.65
N ARG A 435 -5.73 -19.44 12.39
CA ARG A 435 -5.35 -19.30 13.81
C ARG A 435 -6.02 -20.33 14.73
N GLY A 436 -5.31 -20.79 15.77
CA GLY A 436 -5.75 -21.89 16.65
C GLY A 436 -7.04 -21.60 17.44
N GLN A 437 -7.20 -20.38 17.96
CA GLN A 437 -8.39 -19.94 18.73
C GLN A 437 -9.67 -19.94 17.89
N TYR A 438 -9.55 -19.77 16.57
CA TYR A 438 -10.67 -19.77 15.64
C TYR A 438 -11.28 -21.17 15.46
N LYS A 439 -10.55 -22.25 15.83
CA LYS A 439 -11.04 -23.61 15.62
C LYS A 439 -12.21 -23.96 16.54
N LEU A 440 -12.11 -23.65 17.83
CA LEU A 440 -13.17 -23.93 18.80
C LEU A 440 -14.39 -23.04 18.53
N LEU A 441 -14.17 -21.74 18.31
CA LEU A 441 -15.25 -20.83 17.93
C LEU A 441 -15.90 -21.24 16.60
N GLY A 442 -15.10 -21.59 15.60
CA GLY A 442 -15.57 -22.05 14.30
C GLY A 442 -16.42 -23.31 14.41
N ALA A 443 -15.98 -24.33 15.16
CA ALA A 443 -16.79 -25.53 15.40
C ALA A 443 -18.12 -25.22 16.13
N ASN A 444 -18.10 -24.26 17.05
CA ASN A 444 -19.30 -23.79 17.74
C ASN A 444 -20.24 -23.00 16.84
N LEU A 445 -19.72 -22.15 15.96
CA LEU A 445 -20.49 -21.48 14.92
C LEU A 445 -21.10 -22.52 13.97
N ASP A 446 -20.34 -23.52 13.53
CA ASP A 446 -20.85 -24.58 12.65
C ASP A 446 -22.03 -25.34 13.25
N ARG A 447 -22.04 -25.50 14.57
CA ARG A 447 -23.16 -26.12 15.29
C ARG A 447 -24.31 -25.14 15.52
N GLY A 448 -24.01 -23.89 15.85
CA GLY A 448 -24.99 -22.86 16.17
C GLY A 448 -25.71 -22.29 14.95
N ILE A 449 -25.01 -22.19 13.82
CA ILE A 449 -25.48 -21.64 12.55
C ILE A 449 -25.15 -22.59 11.37
N PRO A 450 -25.78 -23.79 11.33
CA PRO A 450 -25.34 -24.90 10.50
C PRO A 450 -25.42 -24.67 8.99
N ASN A 451 -26.26 -23.73 8.54
CA ASN A 451 -26.46 -23.43 7.11
C ASN A 451 -25.69 -22.18 6.64
N ALA A 452 -24.85 -21.59 7.50
CA ALA A 452 -24.10 -20.39 7.16
C ALA A 452 -23.03 -20.64 6.09
N VAL A 453 -22.88 -19.65 5.21
CA VAL A 453 -21.78 -19.56 4.25
C VAL A 453 -20.53 -19.03 4.95
N LYS A 454 -19.34 -19.49 4.57
CA LYS A 454 -18.08 -19.08 5.19
C LYS A 454 -17.09 -18.58 4.15
N ILE A 455 -16.58 -17.37 4.35
CA ILE A 455 -15.47 -16.83 3.56
C ILE A 455 -14.29 -16.59 4.48
N GLY A 456 -13.21 -17.32 4.22
CA GLY A 456 -11.94 -17.20 4.94
C GLY A 456 -10.99 -16.27 4.21
N TYR A 457 -10.48 -15.25 4.91
CA TYR A 457 -9.42 -14.40 4.40
C TYR A 457 -8.11 -14.80 5.05
N THR A 458 -7.06 -14.98 4.23
CA THR A 458 -5.75 -15.36 4.74
C THR A 458 -4.63 -14.78 3.88
N GLY A 459 -3.49 -14.47 4.50
CA GLY A 459 -2.23 -14.21 3.78
C GLY A 459 -1.40 -15.46 3.51
N THR A 460 -1.70 -16.56 4.20
CA THR A 460 -0.90 -17.79 4.24
C THR A 460 -1.85 -18.98 4.34
N PRO A 461 -2.46 -19.42 3.23
CA PRO A 461 -3.35 -20.57 3.26
C PRO A 461 -2.57 -21.84 3.67
N ILE A 462 -3.25 -22.75 4.34
CA ILE A 462 -2.73 -24.07 4.70
C ILE A 462 -3.78 -25.11 4.32
N ASP A 463 -3.40 -26.36 4.04
CA ASP A 463 -4.32 -27.46 3.67
C ASP A 463 -5.56 -27.58 4.58
N LYS A 464 -5.40 -27.22 5.86
CA LYS A 464 -6.49 -27.27 6.84
C LYS A 464 -7.56 -26.20 6.60
N THR A 465 -7.19 -25.06 6.02
CA THR A 465 -8.12 -23.96 5.70
C THR A 465 -9.07 -24.37 4.58
N GLU A 466 -8.58 -25.02 3.52
CA GLU A 466 -9.40 -25.52 2.41
C GLU A 466 -10.49 -26.50 2.85
N ARG A 467 -10.18 -27.34 3.84
CA ARG A 467 -11.16 -28.27 4.41
C ARG A 467 -12.33 -27.57 5.10
N VAL A 468 -12.10 -26.38 5.67
CA VAL A 468 -13.11 -25.62 6.44
C VAL A 468 -13.92 -24.69 5.52
N PHE A 469 -13.25 -24.00 4.61
CA PHE A 469 -13.85 -22.93 3.80
C PHE A 469 -14.17 -23.36 2.37
N GLY A 470 -13.53 -24.41 1.85
CA GLY A 470 -13.66 -24.84 0.45
C GLY A 470 -12.59 -24.21 -0.45
N ASP A 471 -12.85 -24.23 -1.76
CA ASP A 471 -11.90 -23.78 -2.78
C ASP A 471 -11.64 -22.26 -2.74
N TYR A 472 -10.55 -21.83 -3.39
CA TYR A 472 -10.27 -20.42 -3.57
C TYR A 472 -11.36 -19.71 -4.38
N ILE A 473 -11.79 -18.55 -3.88
CA ILE A 473 -12.59 -17.55 -4.60
C ILE A 473 -11.64 -16.66 -5.42
N ASP A 474 -10.54 -16.24 -4.81
CA ASP A 474 -9.54 -15.37 -5.44
C ASP A 474 -8.15 -15.58 -4.81
N LYS A 475 -7.09 -15.39 -5.63
CA LYS A 475 -5.69 -15.43 -5.20
C LYS A 475 -4.97 -14.14 -5.62
N TYR A 476 -4.24 -13.56 -4.67
CA TYR A 476 -3.34 -12.42 -4.85
C TYR A 476 -2.09 -12.62 -4.00
N THR A 477 -1.00 -12.97 -4.67
CA THR A 477 0.16 -13.62 -4.05
C THR A 477 1.22 -12.59 -3.65
N MET A 478 2.24 -13.01 -2.90
CA MET A 478 3.32 -12.10 -2.48
C MET A 478 4.06 -11.52 -3.68
N ARG A 479 4.35 -12.37 -4.67
CA ARG A 479 4.97 -11.98 -5.93
C ARG A 479 4.15 -10.95 -6.70
N GLN A 480 2.86 -11.20 -6.92
CA GLN A 480 1.98 -10.23 -7.59
C GLN A 480 1.97 -8.88 -6.87
N SER A 481 1.95 -8.92 -5.52
CA SER A 481 2.00 -7.72 -4.70
C SER A 481 3.30 -6.92 -4.83
N ILE A 482 4.42 -7.58 -5.08
CA ILE A 482 5.70 -6.93 -5.35
C ILE A 482 5.70 -6.35 -6.77
N GLU A 483 5.30 -7.14 -7.77
CA GLU A 483 5.22 -6.73 -9.18
C GLU A 483 4.30 -5.51 -9.37
N ASP A 484 3.21 -5.44 -8.60
CA ASP A 484 2.25 -4.32 -8.62
C ASP A 484 2.68 -3.14 -7.72
N GLY A 485 3.83 -3.22 -7.04
CA GLY A 485 4.36 -2.17 -6.17
C GLY A 485 3.59 -1.97 -4.85
N VAL A 486 2.76 -2.94 -4.46
CA VAL A 486 1.93 -2.89 -3.24
C VAL A 486 2.73 -3.25 -1.98
N THR A 487 3.71 -4.14 -2.12
CA THR A 487 4.67 -4.53 -1.07
C THR A 487 6.08 -4.52 -1.64
N LEU A 488 7.07 -4.40 -0.76
CA LEU A 488 8.48 -4.47 -1.12
C LEU A 488 9.01 -5.91 -1.06
N GLU A 489 10.13 -6.17 -1.72
CA GLU A 489 10.89 -7.40 -1.55
C GLU A 489 11.50 -7.50 -0.15
N ILE A 490 11.84 -8.73 0.25
CA ILE A 490 12.46 -9.01 1.54
C ILE A 490 13.83 -9.63 1.30
N VAL A 491 14.87 -8.93 1.77
CA VAL A 491 16.23 -9.46 1.82
C VAL A 491 16.35 -10.31 3.07
N TYR A 492 16.67 -11.59 2.90
CA TYR A 492 16.91 -12.50 4.00
C TYR A 492 18.41 -12.73 4.21
N GLU A 493 18.90 -12.47 5.42
CA GLU A 493 20.32 -12.59 5.79
C GLU A 493 20.49 -13.51 6.99
N GLY A 494 21.21 -14.63 6.83
CA GLY A 494 21.62 -15.48 7.94
C GLY A 494 22.89 -14.97 8.61
N ARG A 495 22.96 -14.98 9.94
CA ARG A 495 24.16 -14.62 10.71
C ARG A 495 24.49 -15.69 11.76
N THR A 496 25.67 -16.29 11.67
CA THR A 496 26.20 -17.10 12.76
C THR A 496 26.85 -16.23 13.82
N HIS A 497 26.61 -16.56 15.09
CA HIS A 497 27.48 -16.13 16.17
C HIS A 497 28.48 -17.24 16.51
N ASN A 498 29.57 -17.34 15.74
CA ASN A 498 30.73 -18.15 16.13
C ASN A 498 31.79 -17.23 16.74
N ALA A 499 31.93 -17.29 18.06
CA ALA A 499 32.96 -16.56 18.80
C ALA A 499 34.41 -16.97 18.42
N GLU A 500 34.59 -17.99 17.57
CA GLU A 500 35.90 -18.57 17.25
C GLU A 500 36.32 -18.49 15.78
N VAL A 501 35.48 -18.02 14.84
CA VAL A 501 35.79 -18.09 13.40
C VAL A 501 35.86 -16.69 12.79
N LYS A 502 37.05 -16.30 12.31
CA LYS A 502 37.34 -14.99 11.71
C LYS A 502 37.05 -14.90 10.20
N ASP A 503 36.59 -15.98 9.59
CA ASP A 503 36.46 -16.14 8.14
C ASP A 503 34.99 -16.31 7.73
N GLN A 504 34.53 -15.49 6.77
CA GLN A 504 33.14 -15.37 6.35
C GLN A 504 32.67 -16.61 5.56
N GLU A 505 33.49 -17.15 4.65
CA GLU A 505 33.17 -18.39 3.92
C GLU A 505 33.10 -19.60 4.87
N ALA A 506 33.97 -19.63 5.87
CA ALA A 506 33.93 -20.66 6.91
C ALA A 506 32.74 -20.49 7.87
N MET A 507 32.24 -19.25 8.07
CA MET A 507 31.00 -18.99 8.80
C MET A 507 29.77 -19.46 8.02
N ASP A 508 29.70 -19.25 6.70
CA ASP A 508 28.57 -19.68 5.87
C ASP A 508 28.52 -21.22 5.74
N ILE A 509 29.67 -21.86 5.57
CA ILE A 509 29.78 -23.33 5.63
C ILE A 509 29.44 -23.85 7.03
N ALA A 510 29.90 -23.17 8.09
CA ALA A 510 29.49 -23.52 9.46
C ALA A 510 28.01 -23.20 9.74
N PHE A 511 27.37 -22.26 9.05
CA PHE A 511 25.94 -21.94 9.18
C PHE A 511 25.09 -23.08 8.61
N GLU A 512 25.43 -23.58 7.42
CA GLU A 512 24.81 -24.78 6.84
C GLU A 512 25.05 -26.03 7.71
N ASP A 513 26.25 -26.17 8.29
CA ASP A 513 26.68 -27.40 8.97
C ASP A 513 26.31 -27.45 10.48
N VAL A 514 26.20 -26.31 11.16
CA VAL A 514 25.84 -26.23 12.60
C VAL A 514 24.34 -26.48 12.85
N PHE A 515 23.49 -26.23 11.86
CA PHE A 515 22.03 -26.38 11.97
C PHE A 515 21.39 -27.27 10.91
N SER A 516 22.17 -28.04 10.14
CA SER A 516 21.62 -29.16 9.38
C SER A 516 20.86 -30.10 10.33
N VAL A 517 19.66 -30.54 9.93
CA VAL A 517 18.79 -31.42 10.76
C VAL A 517 19.54 -32.67 11.25
N TYR A 518 20.53 -33.12 10.46
CA TYR A 518 21.38 -34.26 10.77
C TYR A 518 22.31 -34.01 11.96
N ASN A 519 22.93 -32.82 12.07
CA ASN A 519 23.79 -32.47 13.22
C ASN A 519 22.99 -32.01 14.44
N LEU A 520 21.80 -31.40 14.21
CA LEU A 520 20.98 -30.85 15.29
C LEU A 520 20.36 -31.96 16.15
N GLN A 521 19.91 -33.08 15.58
CA GLN A 521 19.42 -34.23 16.38
C GLN A 521 20.52 -34.86 17.25
N GLU A 522 21.76 -34.96 16.74
CA GLU A 522 22.90 -35.47 17.49
C GLU A 522 23.36 -34.48 18.58
N ARG A 523 23.41 -33.18 18.30
CA ARG A 523 23.70 -32.15 19.32
C ARG A 523 22.55 -31.97 20.34
N LEU A 524 21.30 -32.10 19.94
CA LEU A 524 20.13 -32.05 20.84
C LEU A 524 20.03 -33.30 21.72
N ALA A 525 20.50 -34.47 21.25
CA ALA A 525 20.65 -35.67 22.07
C ALA A 525 21.77 -35.50 23.12
N ILE A 526 22.82 -34.74 22.82
CA ILE A 526 23.90 -34.40 23.75
C ILE A 526 23.47 -33.32 24.76
N LEU A 527 22.62 -32.38 24.37
CA LEU A 527 22.34 -31.18 25.16
C LEU A 527 20.94 -31.12 25.79
N GLY A 528 19.99 -31.98 25.43
CA GLY A 528 18.64 -32.00 26.02
C GLY A 528 17.80 -30.74 25.72
N TYR A 529 16.47 -30.84 25.85
CA TYR A 529 15.53 -29.76 25.54
C TYR A 529 15.76 -28.44 26.31
N GLY A 530 16.53 -28.45 27.41
CA GLY A 530 16.86 -27.26 28.21
C GLY A 530 18.06 -26.45 27.72
N SER A 531 18.82 -26.89 26.72
CA SER A 531 20.11 -26.29 26.34
C SER A 531 20.06 -25.21 25.27
N ARG A 532 19.17 -25.33 24.28
CA ARG A 532 19.11 -24.38 23.15
C ARG A 532 18.57 -23.04 23.62
N ASP A 533 17.44 -23.05 24.31
CA ASP A 533 16.84 -21.83 24.83
C ASP A 533 17.76 -21.22 25.91
N ALA A 534 18.43 -22.04 26.73
CA ALA A 534 19.46 -21.57 27.66
C ALA A 534 20.69 -20.95 26.96
N TYR A 535 21.12 -21.49 25.81
CA TYR A 535 22.20 -20.91 25.00
C TYR A 535 21.78 -19.60 24.34
N LEU A 536 20.59 -19.55 23.75
CA LEU A 536 20.02 -18.34 23.14
C LEU A 536 19.77 -17.25 24.20
N GLU A 537 19.41 -17.65 25.43
CA GLU A 537 19.24 -16.74 26.56
C GLU A 537 20.56 -16.33 27.23
N ALA A 538 21.67 -17.03 26.97
CA ALA A 538 22.93 -16.80 27.68
C ALA A 538 23.41 -15.36 27.47
N GLU A 539 23.77 -14.67 28.57
CA GLU A 539 24.14 -13.25 28.51
C GLU A 539 25.28 -12.94 27.53
N PRO A 540 26.38 -13.72 27.46
CA PRO A 540 27.43 -13.46 26.48
C PRO A 540 26.94 -13.59 25.03
N THR A 541 26.01 -14.52 24.78
CA THR A 541 25.41 -14.73 23.45
C THR A 541 24.53 -13.55 23.06
N ILE A 542 23.63 -13.12 23.96
CA ILE A 542 22.75 -11.97 23.73
C ILE A 542 23.58 -10.68 23.57
N GLU A 543 24.60 -10.47 24.40
CA GLU A 543 25.46 -9.29 24.31
C GLU A 543 26.12 -9.19 22.93
N ALA A 544 26.69 -10.28 22.45
CA ALA A 544 27.38 -10.29 21.17
C ALA A 544 26.42 -10.10 19.99
N LYS A 545 25.24 -10.75 20.03
CA LYS A 545 24.18 -10.53 19.04
C LYS A 545 23.69 -9.08 19.06
N ALA A 546 23.44 -8.51 20.23
CA ALA A 546 23.01 -7.12 20.39
C ALA A 546 24.01 -6.12 19.78
N LYS A 547 25.32 -6.32 20.01
CA LYS A 547 26.36 -5.50 19.37
C LYS A 547 26.30 -5.58 17.85
N ASN A 548 26.14 -6.77 17.31
CA ASN A 548 26.04 -6.99 15.87
C ASN A 548 24.73 -6.42 15.27
N MET A 549 23.61 -6.54 15.97
CA MET A 549 22.33 -5.92 15.58
C MET A 549 22.43 -4.39 15.53
N VAL A 550 23.02 -3.76 16.55
CA VAL A 550 23.21 -2.30 16.58
C VAL A 550 24.17 -1.84 15.49
N GLU A 551 25.27 -2.57 15.26
CA GLU A 551 26.20 -2.28 14.17
C GLU A 551 25.51 -2.34 12.80
N HIS A 552 24.71 -3.39 12.55
CA HIS A 552 23.92 -3.51 11.33
C HIS A 552 22.90 -2.38 11.19
N TYR A 553 22.15 -2.09 12.25
CA TYR A 553 21.11 -1.06 12.28
C TYR A 553 21.69 0.31 11.92
N LEU A 554 22.76 0.73 12.61
CA LEU A 554 23.42 2.01 12.39
C LEU A 554 24.09 2.12 11.02
N THR A 555 24.28 0.99 10.35
CA THR A 555 24.98 0.91 9.08
C THR A 555 24.04 0.90 7.88
N HIS A 556 22.93 0.15 7.95
CA HIS A 556 22.05 -0.08 6.80
C HIS A 556 20.70 0.63 6.90
N VAL A 557 20.17 0.80 8.12
CA VAL A 557 18.77 1.14 8.36
C VAL A 557 18.61 2.55 8.92
N TYR A 558 19.24 2.83 10.06
CA TYR A 558 19.21 4.14 10.72
C TYR A 558 19.61 5.31 9.81
N PRO A 559 20.63 5.20 8.93
CA PRO A 559 21.01 6.32 8.06
C PRO A 559 19.91 6.76 7.09
N ASN A 560 18.94 5.90 6.80
CA ASN A 560 17.79 6.19 5.96
C ASN A 560 16.55 6.60 6.77
N GLY A 561 16.65 6.69 8.10
CA GLY A 561 15.59 7.15 9.00
C GLY A 561 14.54 6.09 9.35
N TYR A 562 14.84 4.81 9.16
CA TYR A 562 13.91 3.71 9.46
C TYR A 562 14.24 3.00 10.78
N LYS A 563 13.28 2.21 11.25
CA LYS A 563 13.27 1.60 12.59
C LYS A 563 13.42 0.07 12.54
N ALA A 564 13.67 -0.54 13.69
CA ALA A 564 13.93 -1.97 13.81
C ALA A 564 13.06 -2.69 14.86
N GLN A 565 12.83 -3.97 14.65
CA GLN A 565 12.23 -4.88 15.64
C GLN A 565 13.19 -6.04 15.95
N VAL A 566 13.26 -6.46 17.21
CA VAL A 566 14.00 -7.66 17.65
C VAL A 566 13.00 -8.68 18.19
N VAL A 567 13.01 -9.89 17.62
CA VAL A 567 12.15 -11.00 18.06
C VAL A 567 12.98 -11.99 18.87
N ALA A 568 12.86 -11.91 20.19
CA ALA A 568 13.61 -12.74 21.13
C ALA A 568 12.95 -14.11 21.36
N THR A 569 13.77 -15.13 21.67
CA THR A 569 13.29 -16.49 21.97
C THR A 569 12.34 -16.56 23.18
N SER A 570 12.59 -15.74 24.20
CA SER A 570 11.85 -15.72 25.45
C SER A 570 11.69 -14.30 26.04
N ARG A 571 10.84 -14.19 27.07
CA ARG A 571 10.61 -12.94 27.79
C ARG A 571 11.86 -12.48 28.53
N GLU A 572 12.62 -13.44 29.06
CA GLU A 572 13.90 -13.20 29.72
C GLU A 572 14.94 -12.68 28.71
N ALA A 573 15.04 -13.33 27.55
CA ALA A 573 15.91 -12.86 26.47
C ALA A 573 15.55 -11.45 26.02
N ALA A 574 14.26 -11.11 25.89
CA ALA A 574 13.82 -9.77 25.49
C ALA A 574 14.32 -8.68 26.46
N VAL A 575 14.21 -8.91 27.76
CA VAL A 575 14.71 -7.97 28.78
C VAL A 575 16.24 -7.88 28.76
N ARG A 576 16.94 -8.99 28.55
CA ARG A 576 18.40 -9.00 28.39
C ARG A 576 18.85 -8.24 27.15
N TYR A 577 18.17 -8.43 26.02
CA TYR A 577 18.43 -7.67 24.79
C TYR A 577 18.32 -6.18 25.03
N LYS A 578 17.31 -5.70 25.78
CA LYS A 578 17.19 -4.26 26.07
C LYS A 578 18.46 -3.71 26.70
N LYS A 579 18.92 -4.34 27.78
CA LYS A 579 20.15 -3.94 28.48
C LYS A 579 21.35 -3.87 27.54
N HIS A 580 21.56 -4.89 26.71
CA HIS A 580 22.75 -4.97 25.85
C HIS A 580 22.65 -4.10 24.59
N ILE A 581 21.45 -3.92 24.05
CA ILE A 581 21.20 -3.00 22.93
C ILE A 581 21.41 -1.55 23.40
N ASP A 582 20.86 -1.17 24.55
CA ASP A 582 21.08 0.17 25.13
C ASP A 582 22.58 0.43 25.38
N ALA A 583 23.30 -0.55 25.92
CA ALA A 583 24.75 -0.46 26.11
C ALA A 583 25.53 -0.37 24.78
N ALA A 584 25.13 -1.13 23.76
CA ALA A 584 25.75 -1.10 22.45
C ALA A 584 25.50 0.24 21.72
N ILE A 585 24.30 0.81 21.84
CA ILE A 585 23.97 2.15 21.31
C ILE A 585 24.83 3.20 22.02
N ALA A 586 24.90 3.18 23.35
CA ALA A 586 25.73 4.13 24.11
C ALA A 586 27.22 4.05 23.71
N ALA A 587 27.74 2.84 23.54
CA ALA A 587 29.12 2.63 23.06
C ALA A 587 29.32 3.13 21.62
N ALA A 588 28.32 2.94 20.74
CA ALA A 588 28.35 3.44 19.38
C ALA A 588 28.32 4.98 19.34
N ILE A 589 27.47 5.63 20.14
CA ILE A 589 27.43 7.10 20.28
C ILE A 589 28.80 7.62 20.70
N ALA A 590 29.41 7.05 21.76
CA ALA A 590 30.72 7.48 22.24
C ALA A 590 31.83 7.32 21.18
N LYS A 591 31.72 6.31 20.31
CA LYS A 591 32.63 6.13 19.16
C LYS A 591 32.38 7.17 18.08
N LEU A 592 31.11 7.43 17.74
CA LEU A 592 30.71 8.40 16.73
C LEU A 592 31.07 9.84 17.13
N GLU A 593 30.94 10.20 18.41
CA GLU A 593 31.36 11.51 18.93
C GLU A 593 32.86 11.77 18.75
N ARG A 594 33.69 10.72 18.77
CA ARG A 594 35.12 10.81 18.47
C ARG A 594 35.40 10.87 16.97
N ALA A 595 34.70 10.04 16.20
CA ALA A 595 34.84 9.94 14.76
C ALA A 595 33.51 9.52 14.12
N ASN A 596 32.88 10.44 13.40
CA ASN A 596 31.64 10.22 12.65
C ASN A 596 31.89 10.29 11.13
N PRO A 597 32.68 9.36 10.55
CA PRO A 597 33.04 9.42 9.13
C PRO A 597 31.83 9.28 8.20
N LYS A 598 30.73 8.69 8.68
CA LYS A 598 29.48 8.49 7.93
C LYS A 598 28.46 9.63 8.11
N LYS A 599 28.82 10.71 8.83
CA LYS A 599 27.92 11.84 9.17
C LYS A 599 26.54 11.39 9.66
N LEU A 600 26.48 10.35 10.51
CA LEU A 600 25.22 9.93 11.12
C LEU A 600 24.65 11.04 12.00
N ASP A 601 23.32 11.15 12.07
CA ASP A 601 22.66 12.06 13.00
C ASP A 601 22.84 11.54 14.43
N ILE A 602 23.80 12.14 15.14
CA ILE A 602 24.14 11.76 16.52
C ILE A 602 23.08 12.27 17.51
N GLU A 603 22.48 13.44 17.24
CA GLU A 603 21.53 14.04 18.17
C GLU A 603 20.22 13.26 18.19
N GLN A 604 19.72 12.84 17.01
CA GLN A 604 18.61 11.90 16.92
C GLN A 604 18.94 10.54 17.53
N LEU A 605 20.20 10.08 17.44
CA LEU A 605 20.62 8.79 18.02
C LEU A 605 20.68 8.86 19.55
N LYS A 606 21.02 10.02 20.12
CA LYS A 606 21.00 10.29 21.56
C LYS A 606 19.59 10.38 22.12
N SER A 607 18.63 10.92 21.35
CA SER A 607 17.22 10.94 21.75
C SER A 607 16.53 9.60 21.58
N MET A 608 17.08 8.73 20.71
CA MET A 608 16.49 7.44 20.37
C MET A 608 16.31 6.54 21.61
N GLN A 609 15.13 5.93 21.70
CA GLN A 609 14.75 5.03 22.79
C GLN A 609 14.58 3.59 22.29
N THR A 610 14.72 2.64 23.21
CA THR A 610 14.39 1.23 23.00
C THR A 610 13.45 0.74 24.10
N ASP A 611 12.54 -0.17 23.77
CA ASP A 611 11.61 -0.72 24.74
C ASP A 611 11.25 -2.19 24.47
N VAL A 612 10.78 -2.86 25.52
CA VAL A 612 10.39 -4.28 25.50
C VAL A 612 8.88 -4.40 25.62
N ILE A 613 8.28 -5.08 24.64
CA ILE A 613 6.84 -5.37 24.61
C ILE A 613 6.64 -6.88 24.78
N ILE A 614 6.30 -7.30 26.00
CA ILE A 614 6.04 -8.70 26.34
C ILE A 614 4.72 -8.86 27.08
N SER A 615 4.05 -10.00 26.89
CA SER A 615 2.85 -10.34 27.65
C SER A 615 3.14 -10.45 29.14
N GLY A 616 2.22 -10.00 30.00
CA GLY A 616 2.32 -10.15 31.46
C GLY A 616 1.77 -11.46 32.01
N SER A 617 2.23 -11.82 33.21
CA SER A 617 1.73 -12.92 34.04
C SER A 617 1.70 -12.50 35.52
N HIS A 618 0.73 -13.04 36.27
CA HIS A 618 0.52 -12.68 37.69
C HIS A 618 1.76 -12.93 38.56
N ASN A 619 2.55 -13.95 38.22
CA ASN A 619 3.73 -14.37 38.96
C ASN A 619 5.05 -13.88 38.34
N ASP A 620 5.00 -12.83 37.52
CA ASP A 620 6.20 -12.26 36.92
C ASP A 620 7.19 -11.75 37.98
N LEU A 621 8.47 -12.05 37.73
CA LEU A 621 9.57 -11.47 38.49
C LEU A 621 9.60 -9.95 38.29
N PRO A 622 10.13 -9.18 39.26
CA PRO A 622 10.10 -7.71 39.21
C PRO A 622 10.64 -7.10 37.91
N HIS A 623 11.74 -7.66 37.37
CA HIS A 623 12.36 -7.17 36.14
C HIS A 623 11.56 -7.48 34.86
N LEU A 624 10.64 -8.47 34.90
CA LEU A 624 9.71 -8.73 33.80
C LEU A 624 8.44 -7.88 33.91
N LYS A 625 8.00 -7.61 35.15
CA LYS A 625 6.80 -6.80 35.41
C LYS A 625 6.89 -5.40 34.80
N GLU A 626 8.08 -4.81 34.86
CA GLU A 626 8.36 -3.48 34.30
C GLU A 626 7.97 -3.35 32.81
N PHE A 627 8.09 -4.44 32.04
CA PHE A 627 7.87 -4.50 30.59
C PHE A 627 6.55 -5.19 30.20
N SER A 628 5.67 -5.44 31.16
CA SER A 628 4.38 -6.12 30.94
C SER A 628 3.17 -5.19 31.04
N GLU A 629 3.40 -3.91 31.32
CA GLU A 629 2.36 -2.93 31.60
C GLU A 629 1.76 -2.35 30.30
N LYS A 630 0.44 -2.54 30.12
CA LYS A 630 -0.27 -2.20 28.88
C LYS A 630 -0.21 -0.71 28.51
N SER A 631 -0.34 0.19 29.49
CA SER A 631 -0.30 1.64 29.23
C SER A 631 1.05 2.09 28.66
N LYS A 632 2.15 1.50 29.11
CA LYS A 632 3.48 1.75 28.55
C LYS A 632 3.59 1.19 27.13
N HIS A 633 3.05 0.01 26.88
CA HIS A 633 3.05 -0.58 25.54
C HIS A 633 2.37 0.34 24.52
N ASP A 634 1.19 0.87 24.85
CA ASP A 634 0.44 1.74 23.95
C ASP A 634 1.25 2.99 23.56
N SER A 635 1.92 3.63 24.53
CA SER A 635 2.80 4.79 24.30
C SER A 635 4.02 4.43 23.44
N SER A 636 4.72 3.33 23.76
CA SER A 636 5.91 2.89 23.02
C SER A 636 5.57 2.48 21.59
N ILE A 637 4.44 1.80 21.39
CA ILE A 637 3.92 1.42 20.07
C ILE A 637 3.55 2.67 19.27
N LYS A 638 2.87 3.65 19.89
CA LYS A 638 2.52 4.92 19.23
C LYS A 638 3.78 5.67 18.79
N SER A 639 4.76 5.82 19.67
CA SER A 639 6.05 6.44 19.37
C SER A 639 6.79 5.71 18.24
N PHE A 640 6.78 4.38 18.23
CA PHE A 640 7.46 3.60 17.20
C PHE A 640 6.86 3.82 15.82
N LYS A 641 5.54 3.93 15.70
CA LYS A 641 4.86 4.15 14.41
C LYS A 641 5.17 5.50 13.76
N LEU A 642 5.54 6.51 14.54
CA LEU A 642 5.95 7.81 14.03
C LEU A 642 7.34 7.73 13.39
N ALA A 643 7.60 8.55 12.38
CA ALA A 643 8.97 8.73 11.86
C ALA A 643 9.83 9.46 12.91
N PHE A 644 11.15 9.31 12.83
CA PHE A 644 12.07 10.13 13.62
C PHE A 644 11.81 11.64 13.37
N GLY A 645 11.87 12.44 14.43
CA GLY A 645 11.48 13.86 14.42
C GLY A 645 9.97 14.14 14.34
N GLY A 646 9.13 13.12 14.20
CA GLY A 646 7.67 13.28 14.24
C GLY A 646 7.13 13.42 15.67
N GLU A 647 6.04 14.15 15.83
CA GLU A 647 5.33 14.31 17.10
C GLU A 647 3.82 14.21 16.87
N ASP A 648 3.12 13.47 17.74
CA ASP A 648 1.66 13.37 17.72
C ASP A 648 1.10 13.24 19.14
N GLU A 649 0.18 14.15 19.50
CA GLU A 649 -0.42 14.28 20.85
C GLU A 649 0.63 14.25 21.99
N GLY A 650 1.78 14.89 21.78
CA GLY A 650 2.89 14.93 22.75
C GLY A 650 3.72 13.64 22.85
N VAL A 651 3.44 12.65 21.99
CA VAL A 651 4.31 11.47 21.82
C VAL A 651 5.27 11.73 20.67
N THR A 652 6.57 11.68 20.95
CA THR A 652 7.63 11.86 19.95
C THR A 652 7.96 10.54 19.25
N GLY A 653 8.49 10.60 18.04
CA GLY A 653 8.91 9.45 17.24
C GLY A 653 10.25 8.84 17.62
N ASP A 654 10.73 9.04 18.85
CA ASP A 654 12.07 8.65 19.28
C ASP A 654 12.25 7.13 19.51
N MET A 655 11.17 6.34 19.61
CA MET A 655 11.28 4.89 19.75
C MET A 655 11.85 4.26 18.48
N GLY A 656 13.12 3.85 18.50
CA GLY A 656 13.84 3.34 17.32
C GLY A 656 13.90 1.81 17.21
N ILE A 657 13.93 1.11 18.34
CA ILE A 657 13.99 -0.36 18.38
C ILE A 657 12.96 -0.90 19.37
N LEU A 658 12.05 -1.75 18.89
CA LEU A 658 11.16 -2.53 19.75
C LEU A 658 11.65 -3.97 19.89
N ILE A 659 11.64 -4.47 21.12
CA ILE A 659 12.08 -5.83 21.45
C ILE A 659 10.87 -6.62 21.92
N VAL A 660 10.57 -7.73 21.24
CA VAL A 660 9.33 -8.50 21.43
C VAL A 660 9.61 -9.99 21.54
N ARG A 661 8.59 -10.75 21.98
CA ARG A 661 8.64 -12.23 22.03
C ARG A 661 7.56 -12.87 21.17
N ASP A 662 6.29 -12.57 21.44
CA ASP A 662 5.14 -13.00 20.62
C ASP A 662 4.27 -11.84 20.16
N MET A 663 4.27 -10.74 20.94
CA MET A 663 3.51 -9.55 20.63
C MET A 663 4.10 -8.86 19.39
N LEU A 664 3.25 -8.17 18.64
CA LEU A 664 3.61 -7.39 17.45
C LEU A 664 4.20 -8.17 16.26
N ILE A 665 4.31 -9.50 16.35
CA ILE A 665 4.71 -10.36 15.22
C ILE A 665 3.56 -10.54 14.22
N THR A 666 2.31 -10.45 14.71
CA THR A 666 1.11 -10.55 13.89
C THR A 666 0.19 -9.36 14.14
N GLY A 667 -0.48 -8.88 13.09
CA GLY A 667 -1.46 -7.79 13.18
C GLY A 667 -0.89 -6.37 13.42
N PHE A 668 0.41 -6.23 13.62
CA PHE A 668 1.08 -4.94 13.82
C PHE A 668 1.51 -4.31 12.50
N ASP A 669 1.09 -3.09 12.21
CA ASP A 669 1.41 -2.39 10.97
C ASP A 669 2.25 -1.13 11.23
N ALA A 670 3.50 -1.14 10.81
CA ALA A 670 4.44 -0.03 10.97
C ALA A 670 5.27 0.17 9.69
N PRO A 671 4.83 1.02 8.75
CA PRO A 671 5.56 1.26 7.50
C PRO A 671 7.01 1.74 7.70
N VAL A 672 7.29 2.38 8.83
CA VAL A 672 8.61 2.86 9.24
C VAL A 672 9.58 1.74 9.70
N GLU A 673 9.10 0.51 9.91
CA GLU A 673 9.95 -0.63 10.24
C GLU A 673 10.60 -1.21 8.98
N GLN A 674 11.94 -1.20 8.92
CA GLN A 674 12.68 -1.69 7.76
C GLN A 674 13.46 -3.00 8.05
N VAL A 675 13.80 -3.30 9.30
CA VAL A 675 14.51 -4.53 9.65
C VAL A 675 13.88 -5.26 10.83
N MET A 676 13.81 -6.58 10.71
CA MET A 676 13.47 -7.51 11.78
C MET A 676 14.67 -8.41 12.09
N TYR A 677 15.14 -8.37 13.33
CA TYR A 677 16.17 -9.27 13.84
C TYR A 677 15.51 -10.46 14.52
N LEU A 678 15.73 -11.66 13.97
CA LEU A 678 15.14 -12.90 14.47
C LEU A 678 16.14 -13.65 15.35
N ASP A 679 15.83 -13.76 16.64
CA ASP A 679 16.52 -14.64 17.59
C ASP A 679 15.55 -15.68 18.18
N LYS A 680 14.61 -16.14 17.36
CA LYS A 680 13.60 -17.11 17.72
C LYS A 680 13.37 -18.08 16.58
N VAL A 681 13.23 -19.36 16.91
CA VAL A 681 12.78 -20.36 15.94
C VAL A 681 11.30 -20.15 15.67
N ILE A 682 10.98 -19.65 14.47
CA ILE A 682 9.61 -19.48 13.98
C ILE A 682 9.35 -20.55 12.92
N PHE A 683 8.21 -21.24 13.02
CA PHE A 683 7.83 -22.31 12.10
C PHE A 683 6.68 -21.89 11.18
N ALA A 684 6.68 -22.45 9.97
CA ALA A 684 5.56 -22.45 9.03
C ALA A 684 5.01 -21.04 8.71
N HIS A 685 3.69 -20.89 8.66
CA HIS A 685 2.98 -19.65 8.34
C HIS A 685 3.38 -18.45 9.21
N ASN A 686 3.76 -18.64 10.48
CA ASN A 686 4.15 -17.53 11.36
C ASN A 686 5.39 -16.79 10.86
N LEU A 687 6.28 -17.47 10.13
CA LEU A 687 7.49 -16.86 9.58
C LEU A 687 7.15 -15.90 8.43
N LEU A 688 6.27 -16.32 7.51
CA LEU A 688 5.78 -15.46 6.44
C LEU A 688 5.01 -14.25 6.98
N GLN A 689 4.28 -14.41 8.08
CA GLN A 689 3.56 -13.31 8.72
C GLN A 689 4.46 -12.29 9.43
N ALA A 690 5.53 -12.79 10.06
CA ALA A 690 6.56 -11.97 10.68
C ALA A 690 7.33 -11.18 9.62
N ASN A 691 7.76 -11.84 8.54
CA ASN A 691 8.52 -11.22 7.45
C ASN A 691 7.72 -10.11 6.75
N ALA A 692 6.38 -10.23 6.68
CA ALA A 692 5.50 -9.21 6.11
C ALA A 692 5.36 -7.91 6.96
N ARG A 693 6.15 -7.71 8.02
CA ARG A 693 6.24 -6.41 8.72
C ARG A 693 7.13 -5.42 7.98
N VAL A 694 8.28 -5.90 7.48
CA VAL A 694 9.32 -5.04 6.90
C VAL A 694 9.06 -4.67 5.45
N ASN A 695 8.13 -5.37 4.79
CA ASN A 695 7.83 -5.22 3.35
C ASN A 695 6.82 -4.10 3.02
N ARG A 696 6.49 -3.23 3.98
CA ARG A 696 5.60 -2.09 3.74
C ARG A 696 6.31 -0.98 2.99
N VAL A 697 5.66 -0.49 1.92
CA VAL A 697 6.10 0.71 1.19
C VAL A 697 6.03 1.92 2.12
N SER A 698 7.13 2.67 2.24
CA SER A 698 7.21 3.86 3.10
C SER A 698 8.35 4.78 2.71
N GLY A 699 8.06 6.03 2.38
CA GLY A 699 9.06 7.02 1.97
C GLY A 699 9.83 6.63 0.70
N ASP A 700 10.69 7.54 0.24
CA ASP A 700 11.41 7.33 -1.02
C ASP A 700 12.61 6.39 -0.85
N ALA A 701 13.24 6.37 0.33
CA ALA A 701 14.48 5.64 0.59
C ALA A 701 14.32 4.14 0.94
N LYS A 702 13.08 3.67 1.20
CA LYS A 702 12.81 2.24 1.46
C LYS A 702 12.49 1.53 0.16
N ASP A 703 13.38 0.64 -0.22
CA ASP A 703 13.22 -0.17 -1.43
C ASP A 703 13.04 -1.66 -1.13
N LYS A 704 13.58 -2.13 0.00
CA LYS A 704 13.43 -3.50 0.51
C LYS A 704 13.26 -3.50 2.03
N GLY A 705 12.67 -4.57 2.55
CA GLY A 705 12.70 -4.93 3.97
C GLY A 705 13.79 -5.95 4.25
N PHE A 706 14.30 -5.99 5.48
CA PHE A 706 15.36 -6.92 5.88
C PHE A 706 14.90 -7.86 6.99
N VAL A 707 15.21 -9.14 6.84
CA VAL A 707 15.06 -10.14 7.90
C VAL A 707 16.44 -10.73 8.18
N VAL A 708 16.98 -10.42 9.36
CA VAL A 708 18.32 -10.86 9.77
C VAL A 708 18.19 -11.93 10.84
N ASP A 709 18.61 -13.14 10.53
CA ASP A 709 18.38 -14.34 11.33
C ASP A 709 19.63 -14.82 12.06
N TYR A 710 19.55 -14.86 13.39
CA TYR A 710 20.62 -15.31 14.29
C TYR A 710 20.48 -16.75 14.77
N VAL A 711 19.48 -17.49 14.28
CA VAL A 711 19.16 -18.86 14.72
C VAL A 711 19.38 -19.90 13.62
N GLY A 712 19.42 -19.51 12.35
CA GLY A 712 19.57 -20.44 11.24
C GLY A 712 18.26 -21.07 10.78
N ILE A 713 17.18 -20.29 10.82
CA ILE A 713 15.87 -20.69 10.31
C ILE A 713 15.80 -20.75 8.78
N GLY A 714 16.87 -20.49 8.02
CA GLY A 714 16.85 -20.54 6.55
C GLY A 714 16.37 -21.89 6.00
N HIS A 715 16.84 -23.00 6.60
CA HIS A 715 16.33 -24.34 6.30
C HIS A 715 14.88 -24.56 6.79
N HIS A 716 14.47 -23.92 7.89
CA HIS A 716 13.09 -23.95 8.37
C HIS A 716 12.14 -23.12 7.50
N LEU A 717 12.62 -22.06 6.85
CA LEU A 717 11.89 -21.28 5.86
C LEU A 717 11.65 -22.13 4.62
N LYS A 718 12.67 -22.81 4.10
CA LYS A 718 12.51 -23.76 2.99
C LYS A 718 11.50 -24.87 3.33
N LYS A 719 11.61 -25.48 4.53
CA LYS A 719 10.65 -26.49 5.00
C LYS A 719 9.24 -25.95 5.27
N ALA A 720 9.11 -24.69 5.68
CA ALA A 720 7.82 -24.01 5.83
C ALA A 720 7.18 -23.77 4.46
N ILE A 721 7.98 -23.42 3.47
CA ILE A 721 7.58 -23.29 2.08
C ILE A 721 7.16 -24.67 1.52
N ASP A 722 7.87 -25.76 1.85
CA ASP A 722 7.53 -27.12 1.41
C ASP A 722 6.10 -27.60 1.80
N THR A 723 5.43 -26.90 2.72
CA THR A 723 4.02 -27.20 3.07
C THR A 723 2.98 -26.61 2.11
N TYR A 724 3.40 -25.74 1.19
CA TYR A 724 2.58 -25.20 0.11
C TYR A 724 2.67 -26.08 -1.14
N ASP A 725 1.74 -25.95 -2.09
CA ASP A 725 1.88 -26.63 -3.38
C ASP A 725 3.10 -26.10 -4.16
N GLU A 726 3.64 -26.88 -5.12
CA GLU A 726 4.85 -26.50 -5.87
C GLU A 726 4.77 -25.11 -6.54
N ARG A 727 3.57 -24.67 -6.96
CA ARG A 727 3.39 -23.37 -7.61
C ARG A 727 3.46 -22.26 -6.57
N GLU A 728 2.78 -22.43 -5.45
CA GLU A 728 2.78 -21.50 -4.32
C GLU A 728 4.16 -21.39 -3.67
N GLN A 729 4.91 -22.49 -3.61
CA GLN A 729 6.30 -22.50 -3.16
C GLN A 729 7.17 -21.57 -3.99
N LYS A 730 7.09 -21.72 -5.31
CA LYS A 730 7.85 -20.91 -6.24
C LYS A 730 7.51 -19.43 -6.10
N GLU A 731 6.25 -19.07 -5.92
CA GLU A 731 5.83 -17.68 -5.72
C GLU A 731 6.39 -17.04 -4.44
N VAL A 732 6.55 -17.82 -3.37
CA VAL A 732 7.14 -17.32 -2.11
C VAL A 732 8.65 -17.22 -2.21
N ILE A 733 9.33 -18.19 -2.85
CA ILE A 733 10.78 -18.17 -3.04
C ILE A 733 11.18 -17.00 -3.95
N ASP A 734 10.47 -16.80 -5.05
CA ASP A 734 10.74 -15.71 -6.00
C ASP A 734 10.51 -14.30 -5.40
N ALA A 735 9.88 -14.21 -4.22
CA ALA A 735 9.64 -12.95 -3.50
C ALA A 735 10.74 -12.61 -2.46
N LEU A 736 11.67 -13.53 -2.23
CA LEU A 736 12.81 -13.35 -1.33
C LEU A 736 14.06 -13.09 -2.18
N SER A 737 14.91 -12.18 -1.72
CA SER A 737 16.23 -11.96 -2.32
C SER A 737 17.34 -12.18 -1.31
N PHE A 738 18.54 -12.50 -1.81
CA PHE A 738 19.72 -12.78 -0.99
C PHE A 738 20.83 -11.74 -1.23
N PRO A 739 21.71 -11.46 -0.24
CA PRO A 739 22.76 -10.45 -0.37
C PRO A 739 23.67 -10.62 -1.60
N GLU A 740 23.95 -11.86 -2.01
CA GLU A 740 24.76 -12.17 -3.21
C GLU A 740 24.08 -11.70 -4.49
N GLU A 741 22.75 -11.82 -4.58
CA GLU A 741 21.97 -11.35 -5.72
C GLU A 741 21.98 -9.82 -5.79
N GLU A 742 21.88 -9.14 -4.65
CA GLU A 742 21.97 -7.68 -4.58
C GLU A 742 23.35 -7.17 -5.03
N LEU A 743 24.42 -7.89 -4.67
CA LEU A 743 25.78 -7.56 -5.12
C LEU A 743 25.95 -7.80 -6.62
N ARG A 744 25.36 -8.86 -7.17
CA ARG A 744 25.32 -9.10 -8.61
C ARG A 744 24.55 -8.00 -9.33
N GLU A 745 23.40 -7.60 -8.82
CA GLU A 745 22.62 -6.48 -9.39
C GLU A 745 23.38 -5.15 -9.33
N LEU A 746 24.13 -4.89 -8.24
CA LEU A 746 25.02 -3.74 -8.18
C LEU A 746 26.06 -3.80 -9.30
N ALA A 747 26.78 -4.92 -9.44
CA ALA A 747 27.79 -5.10 -10.47
C ALA A 747 27.20 -4.93 -11.88
N ASP A 748 26.04 -5.52 -12.16
CA ASP A 748 25.34 -5.42 -13.44
C ASP A 748 24.87 -3.99 -13.72
N SER A 749 24.35 -3.28 -12.72
CA SER A 749 23.91 -1.89 -12.86
C SER A 749 25.08 -0.93 -13.10
N HIS A 750 26.21 -1.13 -12.42
CA HIS A 750 27.44 -0.37 -12.65
C HIS A 750 27.99 -0.65 -14.05
N ALA A 751 28.10 -1.92 -14.44
CA ALA A 751 28.56 -2.32 -15.77
C ALA A 751 27.67 -1.72 -16.87
N ALA A 752 26.35 -1.65 -16.67
CA ALA A 752 25.44 -1.01 -17.60
C ALA A 752 25.70 0.50 -17.77
N VAL A 753 25.91 1.23 -16.66
CA VAL A 753 26.29 2.66 -16.72
C VAL A 753 27.62 2.84 -17.44
N MET A 754 28.64 2.09 -17.05
CA MET A 754 29.98 2.21 -17.64
C MET A 754 30.00 1.81 -19.12
N ALA A 755 29.23 0.80 -19.52
CA ALA A 755 29.08 0.40 -20.91
C ALA A 755 28.36 1.49 -21.74
N LEU A 756 27.33 2.12 -21.18
CA LEU A 756 26.64 3.26 -21.80
C LEU A 756 27.61 4.41 -22.04
N LEU A 757 28.37 4.83 -21.02
CA LEU A 757 29.34 5.91 -21.12
C LEU A 757 30.45 5.60 -22.13
N LYS A 758 31.04 4.40 -22.05
CA LYS A 758 32.09 3.95 -22.97
C LYS A 758 31.64 3.91 -24.42
N LYS A 759 30.39 3.49 -24.70
CA LYS A 759 29.81 3.47 -26.04
C LYS A 759 29.80 4.86 -26.69
N HIS A 760 29.68 5.91 -25.88
CA HIS A 760 29.67 7.30 -26.32
C HIS A 760 31.03 8.01 -26.16
N GLY A 761 32.10 7.27 -25.83
CA GLY A 761 33.46 7.82 -25.70
C GLY A 761 33.79 8.41 -24.32
N LEU A 762 32.85 8.38 -23.38
CA LEU A 762 33.04 8.84 -22.00
C LEU A 762 33.75 7.75 -21.20
N THR A 763 35.08 7.83 -21.14
CA THR A 763 35.93 6.84 -20.45
C THR A 763 36.66 7.38 -19.23
N ASP A 764 36.81 8.71 -19.12
CA ASP A 764 37.28 9.40 -17.91
C ASP A 764 36.10 10.12 -17.27
N LEU A 765 35.72 9.70 -16.05
CA LEU A 765 34.60 10.29 -15.31
C LEU A 765 34.88 11.71 -14.81
N ASN A 766 36.15 12.16 -14.82
CA ASN A 766 36.53 13.50 -14.39
C ASN A 766 36.57 14.53 -15.54
N ASP A 767 36.42 14.09 -16.79
CA ASP A 767 36.36 14.97 -17.96
C ASP A 767 34.94 15.52 -18.14
N HIS A 768 34.55 16.44 -17.27
CA HIS A 768 33.19 16.98 -17.23
C HIS A 768 32.80 17.70 -18.54
N ASP A 769 33.75 18.30 -19.24
CA ASP A 769 33.50 18.96 -20.52
C ASP A 769 33.06 17.94 -21.59
N ALA A 770 33.68 16.76 -21.64
CA ALA A 770 33.23 15.67 -22.50
C ALA A 770 31.80 15.21 -22.15
N PHE A 771 31.45 15.16 -20.85
CA PHE A 771 30.07 14.89 -20.44
C PHE A 771 29.13 15.99 -20.92
N PHE A 772 29.48 17.27 -20.78
CA PHE A 772 28.64 18.37 -21.27
C PHE A 772 28.45 18.31 -22.79
N ASP A 773 29.51 18.07 -23.56
CA ASP A 773 29.43 18.00 -25.01
C ASP A 773 28.45 16.92 -25.48
N ILE A 774 28.45 15.77 -24.81
CA ILE A 774 27.62 14.63 -25.21
C ILE A 774 26.22 14.70 -24.57
N PHE A 775 26.08 15.22 -23.35
CA PHE A 775 24.77 15.38 -22.67
C PHE A 775 23.90 16.50 -23.25
N TYR A 776 24.38 17.25 -24.25
CA TYR A 776 23.47 17.99 -25.15
C TYR A 776 22.49 17.05 -25.86
N ASP A 777 22.88 15.80 -26.09
CA ASP A 777 21.95 14.73 -26.44
C ASP A 777 21.10 14.38 -25.22
N GLU A 778 19.85 14.88 -25.22
CA GLU A 778 18.90 14.64 -24.15
C GLU A 778 18.55 13.17 -23.98
N ASP A 779 18.60 12.38 -25.08
CA ASP A 779 18.32 10.96 -25.00
C ASP A 779 19.43 10.26 -24.21
N LEU A 780 20.69 10.49 -24.58
CA LEU A 780 21.79 9.90 -23.81
C LEU A 780 21.78 10.38 -22.36
N ARG A 781 21.58 11.68 -22.13
CA ARG A 781 21.56 12.28 -20.78
C ARG A 781 20.54 11.57 -19.90
N PHE A 782 19.35 11.31 -20.41
CA PHE A 782 18.36 10.57 -19.63
C PHE A 782 18.71 9.09 -19.46
N ASP A 783 19.18 8.40 -20.51
CA ASP A 783 19.51 6.97 -20.39
C ASP A 783 20.58 6.77 -19.30
N TYR A 784 21.51 7.72 -19.22
CA TYR A 784 22.46 7.84 -18.14
C TYR A 784 21.79 8.05 -16.78
N MET A 785 20.84 8.98 -16.66
CA MET A 785 20.11 9.23 -15.42
C MET A 785 19.35 8.02 -14.91
N LEU A 786 18.66 7.28 -15.79
CA LEU A 786 17.94 6.06 -15.43
C LEU A 786 18.91 4.99 -14.92
N ALA A 787 20.02 4.80 -15.64
CA ALA A 787 21.05 3.86 -15.25
C ALA A 787 21.71 4.28 -13.92
N PHE A 788 21.97 5.56 -13.71
CA PHE A 788 22.50 6.10 -12.46
C PHE A 788 21.52 5.94 -11.29
N LYS A 789 20.22 6.18 -11.50
CA LYS A 789 19.17 5.96 -10.49
C LYS A 789 19.10 4.50 -10.08
N LYS A 790 19.19 3.57 -11.04
CA LYS A 790 19.27 2.13 -10.77
C LYS A 790 20.54 1.78 -9.98
N LEU A 791 21.70 2.27 -10.40
CA LEU A 791 22.97 2.09 -9.68
C LEU A 791 22.89 2.61 -8.24
N THR A 792 22.29 3.79 -8.05
CA THR A 792 22.10 4.42 -6.74
C THR A 792 21.23 3.54 -5.83
N LYS A 793 20.13 2.99 -6.36
CA LYS A 793 19.26 2.07 -5.64
C LYS A 793 20.01 0.81 -5.22
N CYS A 794 20.68 0.14 -6.15
CA CYS A 794 21.45 -1.08 -5.87
C CYS A 794 22.56 -0.80 -4.85
N LEU A 795 23.31 0.29 -5.02
CA LEU A 795 24.37 0.69 -4.11
C LEU A 795 23.82 0.99 -2.71
N ASN A 796 22.69 1.68 -2.60
CA ASN A 796 22.06 1.97 -1.30
C ASN A 796 21.70 0.70 -0.55
N LEU A 797 21.28 -0.37 -1.24
CA LEU A 797 20.89 -1.63 -0.61
C LEU A 797 22.09 -2.34 0.02
N VAL A 798 23.22 -2.43 -0.68
CA VAL A 798 24.38 -3.19 -0.23
C VAL A 798 25.43 -2.36 0.51
N PHE A 799 25.39 -1.03 0.41
CA PHE A 799 26.36 -0.17 1.08
C PHE A 799 26.16 -0.22 2.60
N PRO A 800 27.23 -0.41 3.40
CA PRO A 800 28.66 -0.30 3.08
C PRO A 800 29.42 -1.64 3.10
N SER A 801 28.87 -2.68 2.48
CA SER A 801 29.63 -3.92 2.24
C SER A 801 30.99 -3.62 1.58
N ARG A 802 32.00 -4.46 1.87
CA ARG A 802 33.35 -4.28 1.33
C ARG A 802 33.35 -4.25 -0.20
N GLN A 803 32.55 -5.12 -0.82
CA GLN A 803 32.38 -5.21 -2.26
C GLN A 803 31.75 -3.92 -2.83
N ALA A 804 30.80 -3.31 -2.12
CA ALA A 804 30.21 -2.04 -2.56
C ALA A 804 31.22 -0.88 -2.60
N LEU A 805 32.28 -0.93 -1.77
CA LEU A 805 33.32 0.11 -1.76
C LEU A 805 34.10 0.20 -3.07
N GLU A 806 34.19 -0.90 -3.83
CA GLU A 806 34.86 -0.94 -5.14
C GLU A 806 34.18 -0.01 -6.16
N TYR A 807 32.87 0.21 -6.01
CA TYR A 807 32.06 1.04 -6.90
C TYR A 807 31.90 2.49 -6.40
N MET A 808 32.33 2.78 -5.16
CA MET A 808 32.06 4.06 -4.50
C MET A 808 32.78 5.24 -5.18
N GLY A 809 34.01 5.01 -5.66
CA GLY A 809 34.78 6.02 -6.38
C GLY A 809 34.08 6.45 -7.68
N ASP A 810 33.67 5.48 -8.49
CA ASP A 810 32.93 5.74 -9.73
C ASP A 810 31.58 6.39 -9.43
N TYR A 811 30.82 5.89 -8.46
CA TYR A 811 29.56 6.50 -8.07
C TYR A 811 29.71 7.98 -7.66
N GLN A 812 30.75 8.32 -6.90
CA GLN A 812 31.01 9.72 -6.51
C GLN A 812 31.29 10.60 -7.72
N ALA A 813 32.11 10.12 -8.66
CA ALA A 813 32.39 10.85 -9.90
C ALA A 813 31.12 11.01 -10.76
N LEU A 814 30.30 9.96 -10.88
CA LEU A 814 29.02 10.02 -11.58
C LEU A 814 28.02 10.99 -10.92
N ALA A 815 28.01 11.06 -9.59
CA ALA A 815 27.17 12.01 -8.86
C ALA A 815 27.69 13.47 -9.02
N GLU A 816 29.00 13.66 -9.07
CA GLU A 816 29.63 14.94 -9.44
C GLU A 816 29.20 15.37 -10.85
N VAL A 817 29.27 14.47 -11.83
CA VAL A 817 28.74 14.68 -13.18
C VAL A 817 27.27 15.10 -13.15
N ASN A 818 26.40 14.42 -12.38
CA ASN A 818 24.98 14.79 -12.29
C ASN A 818 24.78 16.23 -11.80
N VAL A 819 25.44 16.61 -10.71
CA VAL A 819 25.29 17.96 -10.13
C VAL A 819 25.81 19.04 -11.08
N LEU A 820 26.96 18.81 -11.70
CA LEU A 820 27.57 19.77 -12.62
C LEU A 820 26.78 19.88 -13.93
N ALA A 821 26.39 18.75 -14.52
CA ALA A 821 25.55 18.73 -15.72
C ALA A 821 24.17 19.36 -15.44
N GLY A 822 23.56 19.06 -14.30
CA GLY A 822 22.28 19.67 -13.90
C GLY A 822 22.37 21.19 -13.81
N LYS A 823 23.48 21.73 -13.28
CA LYS A 823 23.76 23.18 -13.27
C LYS A 823 24.01 23.74 -14.68
N HIS A 824 24.79 23.02 -15.50
CA HIS A 824 25.14 23.43 -16.87
C HIS A 824 23.91 23.52 -17.78
N PHE A 825 23.10 22.46 -17.83
CA PHE A 825 21.90 22.38 -18.66
C PHE A 825 20.65 23.00 -18.03
N ARG A 826 20.73 23.40 -16.75
CA ARG A 826 19.57 23.82 -15.93
C ARG A 826 18.47 22.76 -15.87
N ASP A 827 18.87 21.49 -15.95
CA ASP A 827 17.97 20.35 -15.91
C ASP A 827 17.81 19.88 -14.45
N GLN A 828 16.68 20.24 -13.82
CA GLN A 828 16.40 19.90 -12.43
C GLN A 828 16.25 18.38 -12.21
N ARG A 829 16.07 17.59 -13.27
CA ARG A 829 15.95 16.13 -13.16
C ARG A 829 17.30 15.47 -12.84
N LEU A 830 18.42 16.12 -13.17
CA LEU A 830 19.78 15.72 -12.74
C LEU A 830 20.09 16.12 -11.28
N SER A 831 19.13 16.71 -10.57
CA SER A 831 19.33 17.08 -9.17
C SER A 831 19.48 15.86 -8.27
N MET A 832 20.06 16.07 -7.10
CA MET A 832 20.21 15.05 -6.05
C MET A 832 18.89 14.74 -5.31
N LYS A 833 17.74 15.16 -5.86
CA LYS A 833 16.41 14.95 -5.27
C LYS A 833 16.05 13.46 -5.39
N GLY A 834 15.63 12.85 -4.28
CA GLY A 834 15.26 11.44 -4.22
C GLY A 834 16.41 10.45 -3.99
N ILE A 835 17.65 10.92 -3.87
CA ILE A 835 18.76 10.06 -3.45
C ILE A 835 18.60 9.71 -1.96
N PRO A 836 18.75 8.42 -1.58
CA PRO A 836 18.64 8.00 -0.19
C PRO A 836 19.55 8.81 0.74
N PRO A 837 19.07 9.23 1.94
CA PRO A 837 19.84 10.07 2.85
C PRO A 837 21.25 9.53 3.16
N LYS A 838 21.39 8.21 3.28
CA LYS A 838 22.67 7.51 3.49
C LYS A 838 23.71 7.85 2.41
N LEU A 839 23.33 7.75 1.15
CA LEU A 839 24.24 8.03 0.03
C LEU A 839 24.41 9.52 -0.19
N ARG A 840 23.34 10.31 0.02
CA ARG A 840 23.37 11.76 -0.12
C ARG A 840 24.41 12.41 0.80
N ALA A 841 24.45 12.01 2.08
CA ALA A 841 25.43 12.53 3.03
C ALA A 841 26.89 12.29 2.57
N ILE A 842 27.16 11.14 1.95
CA ILE A 842 28.50 10.79 1.44
C ILE A 842 28.82 11.60 0.18
N THR A 843 27.86 11.73 -0.73
CA THR A 843 28.04 12.53 -1.93
C THR A 843 28.24 14.01 -1.59
N ASP A 844 27.49 14.56 -0.64
CA ASP A 844 27.60 15.96 -0.24
C ASP A 844 29.01 16.26 0.30
N ILE A 845 29.60 15.37 1.12
CA ILE A 845 31.01 15.48 1.56
C ILE A 845 31.97 15.52 0.38
N HIS A 846 31.77 14.62 -0.58
CA HIS A 846 32.63 14.52 -1.74
C HIS A 846 32.58 15.81 -2.58
N LEU A 847 31.37 16.31 -2.87
CA LEU A 847 31.16 17.54 -3.62
C LEU A 847 31.72 18.78 -2.89
N GLU A 848 31.54 18.86 -1.57
CA GLU A 848 32.16 19.90 -0.73
C GLU A 848 33.68 19.88 -0.86
N SER A 849 34.31 18.69 -0.82
CA SER A 849 35.76 18.54 -0.95
C SER A 849 36.30 18.97 -2.33
N LYS A 850 35.44 18.94 -3.36
CA LYS A 850 35.73 19.41 -4.73
C LYS A 850 35.43 20.91 -4.92
N GLY A 851 34.94 21.61 -3.90
CA GLY A 851 34.59 23.02 -3.96
C GLY A 851 33.26 23.31 -4.69
N ILE A 852 32.40 22.30 -4.85
CA ILE A 852 31.11 22.43 -5.52
C ILE A 852 30.06 22.86 -4.49
N ASP A 853 29.67 24.14 -4.52
CA ASP A 853 28.68 24.70 -3.58
C ASP A 853 27.28 24.09 -3.85
N ILE A 854 26.73 23.39 -2.85
CA ILE A 854 25.38 22.80 -2.88
C ILE A 854 24.41 23.83 -2.29
N LYS A 855 24.25 25.00 -2.93
CA LYS A 855 23.18 25.94 -2.58
C LYS A 855 21.84 25.44 -3.13
N VAL A 856 21.33 24.38 -2.52
CA VAL A 856 19.90 24.11 -2.50
C VAL A 856 19.57 23.91 -1.02
N ALA A 857 18.81 24.85 -0.45
CA ALA A 857 18.33 24.72 0.92
C ALA A 857 17.64 23.35 1.05
N PRO A 858 17.86 22.60 2.15
CA PRO A 858 17.01 21.46 2.44
C PRO A 858 15.58 21.98 2.56
N ILE A 859 14.76 21.70 1.54
CA ILE A 859 13.32 21.89 1.64
C ILE A 859 12.83 20.66 2.41
N SER A 860 12.19 20.91 3.54
CA SER A 860 11.51 19.91 4.35
C SER A 860 10.61 19.05 3.45
N ILE A 861 10.67 17.72 3.59
CA ILE A 861 9.71 16.80 2.96
C ILE A 861 8.37 16.83 3.75
N LEU A 862 8.29 17.63 4.82
CA LEU A 862 7.18 17.67 5.77
C LEU A 862 6.49 19.05 5.87
N ASP A 863 6.80 20.00 4.98
CA ASP A 863 6.06 21.26 4.88
C ASP A 863 5.15 21.28 3.65
#